data_AF-A0A369LN71-F1
#
_entry.id   AF-A0A369LN71-F1
#
_cell.length_a   1.000
_cell.length_b   1.000
_cell.length_c   1.000
_cell.angle_alpha   90.00
_cell.angle_beta   90.00
_cell.angle_gamma   90.00
#
_symmetry.space_group_name_H-M   'P 1'
#
loop_
_entity.id
_entity.type
_entity.pdbx_description
1 polymer ?
#
loop_
_entity_poly.entity_id
_entity_poly.type
_entity_poly.pdbx_seq_one_letter_code
_entity_poly.pdbx_strand_id
1 'polypeptide(L)'
;MVPVRDGESEKTGLLELPISRRGAFAALACAAGLALLGPAREAEALAGMNFNLGQGWFGAANDSLLVHSDPRQGEGDMFFGFANSYHEWLCAAPANTSYYINHYGQWLRYAFACVFECNYANELYTLVVVRPFAWCSSKDLQNGRGLWVDTISKGGDNKGYVYLDGAEFADSRFAGDFRNQIDYKYYDWISYGFYDFNDFQGGTYWGSTRPSFWVKRQKGEARHSVSSKLQVYNVDYNHFGMHESFIKENDAPNYWFLSQTTPSRDFRVDKIYIRNDVTLYGGIFYIRPVSAPDIQLDLVQGTYSDGKPKAMYDNGRGVCLYENYHGVNQTWMLKPYTSDGVDTFTFALANMVGPKLTHTLNNSGHAAPVVDHGVVQNSHADIWDINNSDGRSKAWWIHHEPDDSNETDHSCYFITSDADGLRLDTNGVTSNSFASVSVQSAACPGRWAIQKNAQWNLVEARIEGKVSVHCDEDALKIGDKAKICGWHNADPDDPDVGIRPSGWVLGCKNESDLPVRPIFRLYMSDIDDDLPEDNASIFAQCGVATWGWQPESLAHRHIGYPHGGHSIYGLGLRLEGSAFPGSIHYAAQRYSGGEWVEGSDGARILDTESDILGRVKVWLTGEIADHYDLEIRTKLLNGSGEWSDPVYVNCSASAPLDVNTAPAAGIEPDGADGNKICGMNIHLVRKPQGGRVVREFSDSENLAADASWGPGLLYAAAMLGIRTVSKTDRYVWTDRYLGTLVSRGVRVVTTCVEYYADGIEQKDMVYRDLDVEGGDIYNPADIATQKALKDTCNLDEQYGQNPSTGFSGWFLDPELTQPAANVTIVKDQTLKLYGRNRCTVRVEYAEGSLKPEDAGIYRTAPLMDKPDARPSFELPDFSLSTEKHRLDGLALAAIGDDGQGHKALYWGESVTPVKPGEVFAKLADDTWRRYVPECWLTSANGTEKVTSVTAKRDVTLYIKWSEAKAEGVASSKG
;
A
#
# COMPACT_ATOMS: atom_id res chain seq x y z
N MET A 1 -31.82 34.74 -6.42
CA MET A 1 -32.88 35.07 -7.42
C MET A 1 -34.24 34.68 -6.87
N VAL A 2 -35.31 35.42 -7.19
CA VAL A 2 -36.73 35.06 -6.92
C VAL A 2 -37.34 34.46 -8.21
N PRO A 3 -38.20 33.41 -8.13
CA PRO A 3 -38.53 32.54 -9.25
C PRO A 3 -39.89 32.84 -9.90
N VAL A 4 -40.10 32.34 -11.12
CA VAL A 4 -41.43 32.09 -11.70
C VAL A 4 -41.52 30.62 -12.10
N ARG A 5 -42.57 29.96 -11.61
CA ARG A 5 -43.02 28.59 -11.94
C ARG A 5 -44.10 28.66 -13.03
N ASP A 6 -44.07 27.67 -13.90
CA ASP A 6 -45.21 26.93 -14.49
C ASP A 6 -44.57 25.65 -15.08
N GLY A 7 -45.07 24.42 -15.02
CA GLY A 7 -46.31 23.79 -14.57
C GLY A 7 -46.26 22.34 -15.13
N GLU A 8 -46.30 21.35 -14.23
CA GLU A 8 -46.54 19.90 -14.40
C GLU A 8 -46.28 19.19 -15.75
N SER A 9 -45.11 18.53 -15.88
CA SER A 9 -45.01 17.11 -16.32
C SER A 9 -43.63 16.54 -15.95
N GLU A 10 -43.58 15.49 -15.11
CA GLU A 10 -42.38 14.68 -14.91
C GLU A 10 -42.10 13.84 -16.17
N LYS A 11 -41.04 14.19 -16.88
CA LYS A 11 -40.31 13.29 -17.79
C LYS A 11 -38.81 13.47 -17.52
N THR A 12 -38.12 12.34 -17.35
CA THR A 12 -36.66 12.21 -17.27
C THR A 12 -35.97 13.07 -18.34
N GLY A 13 -35.37 14.20 -17.93
CA GLY A 13 -34.67 15.11 -18.83
C GLY A 13 -33.26 14.62 -19.12
N LEU A 14 -32.95 14.38 -20.39
CA LEU A 14 -31.59 14.52 -20.90
C LEU A 14 -31.06 15.89 -20.45
N LEU A 15 -29.83 15.93 -19.92
CA LEU A 15 -29.13 17.19 -19.71
C LEU A 15 -29.26 18.07 -20.96
N GLU A 16 -29.84 19.26 -20.79
CA GLU A 16 -29.67 20.36 -21.74
C GLU A 16 -28.18 20.72 -21.76
N LEU A 17 -27.48 20.14 -22.72
CA LEU A 17 -26.15 20.61 -23.13
C LEU A 17 -26.29 22.09 -23.52
N PRO A 18 -25.42 23.00 -23.08
CA PRO A 18 -25.36 24.35 -23.63
C PRO A 18 -24.70 24.24 -25.00
N ILE A 19 -25.45 23.73 -25.97
CA ILE A 19 -25.03 23.74 -27.35
C ILE A 19 -25.14 25.20 -27.81
N SER A 20 -24.04 25.78 -28.31
CA SER A 20 -24.13 27.07 -29.00
C SER A 20 -25.21 26.95 -30.09
N ARG A 21 -25.89 28.04 -30.46
CA ARG A 21 -26.85 28.04 -31.57
C ARG A 21 -26.28 27.41 -32.87
N ARG A 22 -24.94 27.35 -33.00
CA ARG A 22 -24.18 26.71 -34.08
C ARG A 22 -24.05 25.20 -33.92
N GLY A 23 -23.80 24.66 -32.72
CA GLY A 23 -23.72 23.21 -32.49
C GLY A 23 -25.08 22.52 -32.51
N ALA A 24 -26.17 23.20 -32.09
CA ALA A 24 -27.49 22.58 -31.99
C ALA A 24 -28.08 22.32 -33.38
N PHE A 25 -27.79 23.24 -34.30
CA PHE A 25 -28.18 23.12 -35.71
C PHE A 25 -27.35 22.08 -36.47
N ALA A 26 -26.05 21.97 -36.19
CA ALA A 26 -25.20 20.95 -36.80
C ALA A 26 -25.60 19.52 -36.37
N ALA A 27 -25.92 19.33 -35.08
CA ALA A 27 -26.42 18.05 -34.57
C ALA A 27 -27.82 17.68 -35.12
N LEU A 28 -28.74 18.66 -35.25
CA LEU A 28 -30.05 18.43 -35.87
C LEU A 28 -29.97 18.17 -37.38
N ALA A 29 -29.04 18.82 -38.11
CA ALA A 29 -28.86 18.63 -39.54
C ALA A 29 -28.26 17.25 -39.89
N CYS A 30 -27.32 16.76 -39.08
CA CYS A 30 -26.77 15.42 -39.19
C CYS A 30 -27.79 14.33 -38.81
N ALA A 31 -28.59 14.54 -37.75
CA ALA A 31 -29.63 13.59 -37.34
C ALA A 31 -30.85 13.54 -38.29
N ALA A 32 -31.12 14.62 -39.05
CA ALA A 32 -32.24 14.70 -39.98
C ALA A 32 -31.92 14.25 -41.43
N GLY A 33 -30.69 13.79 -41.71
CA GLY A 33 -30.32 13.27 -43.05
C GLY A 33 -30.33 14.33 -44.17
N LEU A 34 -30.21 15.62 -43.83
CA LEU A 34 -30.26 16.73 -44.78
C LEU A 34 -28.89 17.11 -45.36
N ALA A 35 -27.98 16.15 -45.53
CA ALA A 35 -26.64 16.34 -46.10
C ALA A 35 -26.62 16.62 -47.62
N LEU A 36 -27.63 17.32 -48.16
CA LEU A 36 -27.85 17.49 -49.59
C LEU A 36 -28.46 18.86 -49.95
N LEU A 37 -27.97 19.98 -49.42
CA LEU A 37 -28.32 21.31 -49.96
C LEU A 37 -27.19 22.34 -49.83
N GLY A 38 -26.42 22.52 -50.92
CA GLY A 38 -26.05 23.83 -51.47
C GLY A 38 -24.89 24.63 -50.83
N PRO A 39 -23.84 24.97 -51.60
CA PRO A 39 -22.67 25.72 -51.14
C PRO A 39 -22.99 27.23 -51.06
N ALA A 40 -23.54 27.70 -49.95
CA ALA A 40 -23.79 29.13 -49.78
C ALA A 40 -23.84 29.66 -48.33
N ARG A 41 -23.51 28.88 -47.30
CA ARG A 41 -23.62 29.36 -45.90
C ARG A 41 -22.40 29.15 -45.00
N GLU A 42 -21.33 28.51 -45.49
CA GLU A 42 -20.08 28.36 -44.71
C GLU A 42 -19.11 29.55 -44.88
N ALA A 43 -19.33 30.43 -45.86
CA ALA A 43 -18.56 31.66 -46.05
C ALA A 43 -18.87 32.76 -45.00
N GLU A 44 -19.97 32.68 -44.25
CA GLU A 44 -20.31 33.68 -43.23
C GLU A 44 -19.48 33.54 -41.94
N ALA A 45 -18.89 32.37 -41.65
CA ALA A 45 -17.96 32.21 -40.53
C ALA A 45 -16.59 32.86 -40.81
N LEU A 46 -16.22 32.99 -42.08
CA LEU A 46 -15.00 33.64 -42.58
C LEU A 46 -15.14 35.17 -42.68
N ALA A 47 -16.37 35.70 -42.69
CA ALA A 47 -16.67 37.12 -42.80
C ALA A 47 -16.38 37.95 -41.53
N GLY A 48 -15.94 37.33 -40.42
CA GLY A 48 -15.61 38.02 -39.16
C GLY A 48 -14.19 38.59 -39.08
N MET A 49 -13.24 38.07 -39.86
CA MET A 49 -11.87 38.58 -39.90
C MET A 49 -11.79 39.70 -40.95
N ASN A 50 -12.16 40.93 -40.56
CA ASN A 50 -12.13 42.12 -41.42
C ASN A 50 -10.68 42.52 -41.84
N PHE A 51 -10.04 41.76 -42.73
CA PHE A 51 -8.75 42.13 -43.32
C PHE A 51 -8.77 42.20 -44.85
N ASN A 52 -8.03 43.17 -45.38
CA ASN A 52 -7.93 43.51 -46.79
C ASN A 52 -6.62 42.99 -47.41
N LEU A 53 -6.65 42.81 -48.72
CA LEU A 53 -5.46 42.55 -49.53
C LEU A 53 -4.38 43.62 -49.28
N GLY A 54 -3.14 43.20 -49.02
CA GLY A 54 -2.03 44.12 -48.80
C GLY A 54 -2.12 44.96 -47.53
N GLN A 55 -3.00 44.60 -46.58
CA GLN A 55 -3.18 45.33 -45.33
C GLN A 55 -1.92 45.34 -44.44
N GLY A 56 -1.00 44.39 -44.63
CA GLY A 56 0.12 44.20 -43.70
C GLY A 56 -0.37 43.52 -42.41
N TRP A 57 0.13 43.94 -41.25
CA TRP A 57 -0.27 43.37 -39.95
C TRP A 57 -1.71 43.75 -39.57
N PHE A 58 -2.47 42.77 -39.07
CA PHE A 58 -3.85 42.94 -38.61
C PHE A 58 -4.18 42.01 -37.44
N GLY A 59 -5.36 42.21 -36.84
CA GLY A 59 -5.86 41.45 -35.69
C GLY A 59 -5.76 42.21 -34.37
N ALA A 60 -6.41 41.68 -33.34
CA ALA A 60 -6.49 42.29 -32.02
C ALA A 60 -5.25 42.01 -31.16
N ALA A 61 -4.44 40.99 -31.51
CA ALA A 61 -3.16 40.76 -30.88
C ALA A 61 -2.09 41.75 -31.42
N ASN A 62 -1.74 42.73 -30.59
CA ASN A 62 -0.43 43.39 -30.60
C ASN A 62 0.65 42.39 -30.12
N ASP A 63 1.95 42.70 -30.19
CA ASP A 63 3.11 41.78 -29.88
C ASP A 63 3.15 41.24 -28.43
N SER A 64 2.01 41.00 -27.81
CA SER A 64 1.87 41.19 -26.38
C SER A 64 0.91 40.28 -25.66
N LEU A 65 0.31 39.24 -26.26
CA LEU A 65 -0.19 38.00 -25.63
C LEU A 65 -1.15 37.33 -26.62
N LEU A 66 -1.10 36.01 -26.82
CA LEU A 66 -2.14 35.19 -27.40
C LEU A 66 -2.84 34.49 -26.24
N VAL A 67 -4.06 34.93 -25.92
CA VAL A 67 -4.93 34.28 -24.93
C VAL A 67 -6.31 34.02 -25.48
N HIS A 68 -6.98 33.09 -24.82
CA HIS A 68 -8.38 32.79 -24.97
C HIS A 68 -9.18 33.64 -23.97
N SER A 69 -10.12 34.48 -24.42
CA SER A 69 -10.81 35.46 -23.56
C SER A 69 -11.95 34.87 -22.71
N ASP A 70 -12.64 33.84 -23.19
CA ASP A 70 -13.55 33.01 -22.39
C ASP A 70 -13.24 31.54 -22.68
N PRO A 71 -12.58 30.79 -21.78
CA PRO A 71 -12.20 29.39 -22.02
C PRO A 71 -13.39 28.45 -22.33
N ARG A 72 -14.65 28.93 -22.34
CA ARG A 72 -15.88 28.19 -22.70
C ARG A 72 -16.46 28.46 -24.10
N GLN A 73 -16.11 29.54 -24.79
CA GLN A 73 -16.82 29.96 -26.00
C GLN A 73 -15.85 30.59 -27.00
N GLY A 74 -15.87 30.15 -28.27
CA GLY A 74 -15.08 30.72 -29.36
C GLY A 74 -15.57 32.08 -29.86
N GLU A 75 -15.96 32.98 -28.95
CA GLU A 75 -16.17 34.41 -29.23
C GLU A 75 -15.14 35.20 -28.42
N GLY A 76 -14.20 35.86 -29.12
CA GLY A 76 -13.17 36.73 -28.51
C GLY A 76 -11.73 36.20 -28.58
N ASP A 77 -11.47 35.09 -29.26
CA ASP A 77 -10.12 34.55 -29.48
C ASP A 77 -9.19 35.64 -30.01
N MET A 78 -8.08 35.86 -29.31
CA MET A 78 -7.08 36.79 -29.81
C MET A 78 -6.34 36.15 -30.97
N PHE A 79 -6.30 36.90 -32.07
CA PHE A 79 -5.59 36.52 -33.28
C PHE A 79 -4.78 37.69 -33.78
N PHE A 80 -3.74 37.37 -34.54
CA PHE A 80 -3.07 38.32 -35.42
C PHE A 80 -2.76 37.66 -36.75
N GLY A 81 -2.56 38.45 -37.78
CA GLY A 81 -2.15 37.95 -39.07
C GLY A 81 -1.45 39.00 -39.91
N PHE A 82 -0.90 38.55 -41.03
CA PHE A 82 -0.28 39.42 -42.02
C PHE A 82 -0.87 39.14 -43.39
N ALA A 83 -1.21 40.18 -44.15
CA ALA A 83 -1.69 40.08 -45.53
C ALA A 83 -0.74 40.76 -46.51
N ASN A 84 -0.16 39.98 -47.43
CA ASN A 84 0.65 40.49 -48.53
C ASN A 84 -0.21 41.16 -49.61
N SER A 85 0.41 42.02 -50.41
CA SER A 85 -0.16 42.52 -51.67
C SER A 85 -0.02 41.47 -52.79
N TYR A 86 -0.68 41.69 -53.94
CA TYR A 86 -0.49 40.82 -55.11
C TYR A 86 0.97 40.78 -55.56
N HIS A 87 1.46 39.56 -55.75
CA HIS A 87 2.59 39.27 -56.62
C HIS A 87 2.04 38.88 -57.99
N GLU A 88 2.44 39.60 -59.03
CA GLU A 88 1.94 39.45 -60.40
C GLU A 88 3.09 39.13 -61.36
N TRP A 89 2.86 38.23 -62.31
CA TRP A 89 3.83 37.86 -63.34
C TRP A 89 3.14 37.55 -64.68
N LEU A 90 3.90 37.71 -65.76
CA LEU A 90 3.43 37.48 -67.13
C LEU A 90 3.61 36.01 -67.49
N CYS A 91 2.54 35.31 -67.84
CA CYS A 91 2.57 33.88 -68.19
C CYS A 91 2.69 33.65 -69.69
N ALA A 92 2.11 34.54 -70.51
CA ALA A 92 2.24 34.48 -71.96
C ALA A 92 2.20 35.87 -72.60
N ALA A 93 3.14 36.14 -73.49
CA ALA A 93 3.16 37.31 -74.36
C ALA A 93 2.61 36.94 -75.76
N PRO A 94 1.96 37.85 -76.50
CA PRO A 94 1.56 37.59 -77.88
C PRO A 94 2.77 37.26 -78.76
N ALA A 95 2.68 36.22 -79.58
CA ALA A 95 3.80 35.66 -80.34
C ALA A 95 4.42 36.56 -81.43
N ASN A 96 4.13 37.87 -81.52
CA ASN A 96 4.68 38.70 -82.59
C ASN A 96 4.63 40.24 -82.42
N THR A 97 4.85 40.83 -81.24
CA THR A 97 5.03 42.30 -81.16
C THR A 97 6.03 42.76 -80.10
N SER A 98 7.09 43.46 -80.51
CA SER A 98 8.13 44.01 -79.60
C SER A 98 7.73 45.35 -78.95
N TYR A 99 6.45 45.71 -78.91
CA TYR A 99 6.01 47.02 -78.40
C TYR A 99 4.68 47.02 -77.60
N TYR A 100 3.99 45.87 -77.47
CA TYR A 100 2.65 45.79 -76.85
C TYR A 100 2.52 44.69 -75.77
N ILE A 101 3.59 44.40 -75.03
CA ILE A 101 3.58 43.40 -73.94
C ILE A 101 2.51 43.74 -72.86
N ASN A 102 2.21 45.02 -72.63
CA ASN A 102 1.27 45.45 -71.60
C ASN A 102 -0.23 45.42 -71.99
N HIS A 103 -0.58 45.35 -73.28
CA HIS A 103 -1.99 45.48 -73.71
C HIS A 103 -2.67 44.17 -74.08
N TYR A 104 -1.91 43.10 -74.34
CA TYR A 104 -2.44 41.79 -74.74
C TYR A 104 -1.74 40.61 -74.02
N GLY A 105 -1.09 40.86 -72.89
CA GLY A 105 -0.44 39.83 -72.08
C GLY A 105 -1.43 39.02 -71.25
N GLN A 106 -1.08 37.76 -70.98
CA GLN A 106 -1.77 36.90 -70.03
C GLN A 106 -0.97 36.89 -68.72
N TRP A 107 -1.56 37.38 -67.64
CA TRP A 107 -0.91 37.51 -66.34
C TRP A 107 -1.62 36.67 -65.28
N LEU A 108 -0.84 36.07 -64.40
CA LEU A 108 -1.32 35.48 -63.17
C LEU A 108 -0.84 36.32 -62.00
N ARG A 109 -1.65 36.34 -60.94
CA ARG A 109 -1.28 36.99 -59.68
C ARG A 109 -1.83 36.22 -58.50
N TYR A 110 -1.09 36.24 -57.40
CA TYR A 110 -1.57 35.74 -56.11
C TYR A 110 -1.13 36.66 -54.96
N ALA A 111 -1.84 36.59 -53.86
CA ALA A 111 -1.46 37.20 -52.60
C ALA A 111 -1.72 36.21 -51.47
N PHE A 112 -0.84 36.21 -50.47
CA PHE A 112 -0.89 35.32 -49.33
C PHE A 112 -1.13 36.11 -48.04
N ALA A 113 -2.08 35.65 -47.24
CA ALA A 113 -2.26 36.06 -45.85
C ALA A 113 -2.22 34.86 -44.92
N CYS A 114 -1.83 35.09 -43.67
CA CYS A 114 -1.80 34.05 -42.66
C CYS A 114 -2.23 34.62 -41.32
N VAL A 115 -3.13 33.91 -40.64
CA VAL A 115 -3.63 34.27 -39.31
C VAL A 115 -3.21 33.21 -38.30
N PHE A 116 -2.76 33.66 -37.15
CA PHE A 116 -2.43 32.86 -35.97
C PHE A 116 -3.45 33.19 -34.90
N GLU A 117 -4.12 32.16 -34.40
CA GLU A 117 -5.26 32.26 -33.47
C GLU A 117 -5.04 31.33 -32.28
N CYS A 118 -5.31 31.82 -31.07
CA CYS A 118 -5.42 30.96 -29.90
C CYS A 118 -6.77 30.25 -29.90
N ASN A 119 -6.82 28.96 -30.27
CA ASN A 119 -8.06 28.20 -30.38
C ASN A 119 -8.43 27.45 -29.08
N TYR A 120 -7.44 27.19 -28.22
CA TYR A 120 -7.64 26.53 -26.93
C TYR A 120 -6.51 26.89 -26.00
N ALA A 121 -6.80 27.06 -24.71
CA ALA A 121 -5.77 27.20 -23.69
C ALA A 121 -6.22 26.57 -22.37
N ASN A 122 -5.25 25.98 -21.68
CA ASN A 122 -5.36 25.56 -20.29
C ASN A 122 -4.14 26.09 -19.51
N GLU A 123 -4.05 25.78 -18.22
CA GLU A 123 -2.99 26.29 -17.32
C GLU A 123 -1.56 25.93 -17.75
N LEU A 124 -1.40 24.89 -18.57
CA LEU A 124 -0.09 24.38 -18.97
C LEU A 124 0.20 24.55 -20.47
N TYR A 125 -0.82 24.61 -21.32
CA TYR A 125 -0.68 24.57 -22.77
C TYR A 125 -1.60 25.56 -23.48
N THR A 126 -1.14 26.07 -24.62
CA THR A 126 -1.92 26.92 -25.52
C THR A 126 -1.81 26.38 -26.95
N LEU A 127 -2.96 26.12 -27.58
CA LEU A 127 -3.06 25.67 -28.96
C LEU A 127 -3.13 26.89 -29.88
N VAL A 128 -2.12 27.01 -30.73
CA VAL A 128 -2.09 28.02 -31.79
C VAL A 128 -2.54 27.35 -33.09
N VAL A 129 -3.64 27.84 -33.65
CA VAL A 129 -4.15 27.43 -34.97
C VAL A 129 -3.69 28.43 -36.01
N VAL A 130 -3.21 27.92 -37.14
CA VAL A 130 -2.77 28.70 -38.28
C VAL A 130 -3.82 28.60 -39.39
N ARG A 131 -4.26 29.76 -39.87
CA ARG A 131 -5.22 29.88 -40.98
C ARG A 131 -4.55 30.58 -42.15
N PRO A 132 -4.09 29.81 -43.15
CA PRO A 132 -3.60 30.38 -44.40
C PRO A 132 -4.77 30.83 -45.27
N PHE A 133 -4.62 31.99 -45.89
CA PHE A 133 -5.54 32.57 -46.85
C PHE A 133 -4.78 32.93 -48.11
N ALA A 134 -5.38 32.67 -49.25
CA ALA A 134 -4.80 33.12 -50.50
C ALA A 134 -5.85 33.78 -51.40
N TRP A 135 -5.44 34.87 -52.02
CA TRP A 135 -6.15 35.44 -53.15
C TRP A 135 -5.41 35.06 -54.41
N CYS A 136 -6.13 34.57 -55.40
CA CYS A 136 -5.58 34.35 -56.73
C CYS A 136 -6.43 35.09 -57.76
N SER A 137 -5.79 35.48 -58.85
CA SER A 137 -6.47 36.16 -59.93
C SER A 137 -5.67 36.01 -61.21
N SER A 138 -6.35 36.13 -62.35
CA SER A 138 -5.73 36.12 -63.66
C SER A 138 -6.27 37.26 -64.51
N LYS A 139 -5.42 37.76 -65.41
CA LYS A 139 -5.71 38.80 -66.39
C LYS A 139 -5.37 38.29 -67.77
N ASP A 140 -6.39 37.83 -68.51
CA ASP A 140 -6.27 37.43 -69.92
C ASP A 140 -6.82 38.53 -70.82
N LEU A 141 -5.93 39.40 -71.29
CA LEU A 141 -6.29 40.52 -72.16
C LEU A 141 -6.57 40.10 -73.61
N GLN A 142 -6.37 38.83 -73.96
CA GLN A 142 -6.60 38.31 -75.32
C GLN A 142 -7.99 37.70 -75.47
N ASN A 143 -8.37 36.80 -74.55
CA ASN A 143 -9.60 36.00 -74.69
C ASN A 143 -10.59 36.17 -73.54
N GLY A 144 -10.24 36.97 -72.51
CA GLY A 144 -11.09 37.21 -71.34
C GLY A 144 -11.37 35.95 -70.51
N ARG A 145 -10.49 34.94 -70.57
CA ARG A 145 -10.66 33.67 -69.86
C ARG A 145 -9.89 33.68 -68.54
N GLY A 146 -10.40 32.93 -67.57
CA GLY A 146 -9.64 32.60 -66.36
C GLY A 146 -8.43 31.73 -66.71
N LEU A 147 -7.23 32.10 -66.24
CA LEU A 147 -5.98 31.39 -66.52
C LEU A 147 -5.59 30.37 -65.44
N TRP A 148 -6.02 30.56 -64.18
CA TRP A 148 -6.01 29.50 -63.16
C TRP A 148 -7.01 28.41 -63.55
N VAL A 149 -6.54 27.18 -63.74
CA VAL A 149 -7.31 26.02 -64.20
C VAL A 149 -7.20 24.88 -63.20
N ASP A 150 -8.31 24.16 -63.00
CA ASP A 150 -8.42 23.05 -62.06
C ASP A 150 -7.66 21.81 -62.55
N THR A 151 -6.57 21.44 -61.87
CA THR A 151 -5.82 20.21 -62.15
C THR A 151 -6.25 19.10 -61.19
N ILE A 152 -7.43 18.53 -61.42
CA ILE A 152 -8.14 17.61 -60.51
C ILE A 152 -7.36 16.34 -60.09
N SER A 153 -6.18 16.00 -60.63
CA SER A 153 -5.64 14.65 -60.41
C SER A 153 -4.57 14.43 -59.33
N LYS A 154 -3.38 15.06 -59.24
CA LYS A 154 -2.34 14.58 -58.27
C LYS A 154 -1.22 15.54 -57.80
N GLY A 155 -1.44 16.83 -57.50
CA GLY A 155 -0.26 17.63 -57.06
C GLY A 155 -0.36 19.01 -56.41
N GLY A 156 -1.51 19.70 -56.41
CA GLY A 156 -1.54 21.11 -55.96
C GLY A 156 -0.74 22.06 -56.88
N ASP A 157 -1.07 23.35 -56.92
CA ASP A 157 -0.24 24.37 -57.58
C ASP A 157 0.63 25.19 -56.62
N ASN A 158 0.44 24.98 -55.32
CA ASN A 158 1.14 25.67 -54.25
C ASN A 158 1.46 24.78 -53.03
N LYS A 159 2.50 25.18 -52.28
CA LYS A 159 2.96 24.57 -51.02
C LYS A 159 3.21 25.67 -50.00
N GLY A 160 2.64 25.50 -48.82
CA GLY A 160 2.71 26.40 -47.68
C GLY A 160 3.47 25.80 -46.51
N TYR A 161 4.14 26.66 -45.76
CA TYR A 161 5.00 26.33 -44.63
C TYR A 161 4.78 27.33 -43.49
N VAL A 162 4.83 26.88 -42.24
CA VAL A 162 4.88 27.73 -41.06
C VAL A 162 6.24 27.54 -40.38
N TYR A 163 6.80 28.64 -39.90
CA TYR A 163 8.05 28.66 -39.14
C TYR A 163 7.76 29.14 -37.72
N LEU A 164 8.26 28.40 -36.74
CA LEU A 164 8.26 28.74 -35.31
C LEU A 164 9.71 28.92 -34.88
N ASP A 165 10.03 30.06 -34.29
CA ASP A 165 11.40 30.41 -33.85
C ASP A 165 12.45 30.26 -34.95
N GLY A 166 12.06 30.60 -36.18
CA GLY A 166 12.89 30.54 -37.38
C GLY A 166 13.08 29.14 -37.97
N ALA A 167 12.56 28.08 -37.34
CA ALA A 167 12.59 26.71 -37.85
C ALA A 167 11.25 26.32 -38.49
N GLU A 168 11.28 25.58 -39.59
CA GLU A 168 10.07 25.04 -40.22
C GLU A 168 9.39 24.05 -39.27
N PHE A 169 8.10 24.24 -39.00
CA PHE A 169 7.33 23.31 -38.19
C PHE A 169 6.89 22.12 -39.07
N ALA A 170 7.40 20.92 -38.75
CA ALA A 170 7.32 19.74 -39.63
C ALA A 170 5.89 19.36 -40.05
N ASP A 171 4.90 19.55 -39.17
CA ASP A 171 3.50 19.19 -39.41
C ASP A 171 2.62 20.42 -39.74
N SER A 172 3.22 21.55 -40.15
CA SER A 172 2.48 22.77 -40.51
C SER A 172 2.19 22.91 -42.01
N ARG A 173 2.59 21.93 -42.82
CA ARG A 173 2.54 22.07 -44.27
C ARG A 173 1.11 22.06 -44.78
N PHE A 174 0.79 22.98 -45.68
CA PHE A 174 -0.51 23.07 -46.33
C PHE A 174 -0.32 23.21 -47.85
N ALA A 175 -1.28 22.77 -48.64
CA ALA A 175 -1.24 22.85 -50.09
C ALA A 175 -2.67 22.90 -50.64
N GLY A 176 -2.83 23.41 -51.86
CA GLY A 176 -4.13 23.51 -52.52
C GLY A 176 -3.99 23.87 -54.00
N ASP A 177 -5.12 24.20 -54.61
CA ASP A 177 -5.22 24.62 -56.01
C ASP A 177 -5.82 26.02 -56.08
N PHE A 178 -5.17 26.94 -56.79
CA PHE A 178 -5.77 28.22 -57.12
C PHE A 178 -6.79 28.07 -58.24
N ARG A 179 -7.96 28.68 -58.05
CA ARG A 179 -9.05 28.66 -59.03
C ARG A 179 -9.65 30.05 -59.19
N ASN A 180 -10.05 30.36 -60.41
CA ASN A 180 -10.89 31.52 -60.68
C ASN A 180 -12.35 31.22 -60.25
N GLN A 181 -13.06 32.19 -59.67
CA GLN A 181 -14.50 32.03 -59.41
C GLN A 181 -15.26 31.76 -60.72
N ILE A 182 -15.97 30.63 -60.78
CA ILE A 182 -16.79 30.23 -61.90
C ILE A 182 -18.16 30.89 -61.74
N ASP A 183 -18.38 32.01 -62.45
CA ASP A 183 -19.69 32.48 -63.00
C ASP A 183 -19.80 34.00 -63.23
N TYR A 184 -18.77 34.82 -62.94
CA TYR A 184 -18.81 36.25 -63.26
C TYR A 184 -18.06 36.59 -64.55
N LYS A 185 -18.78 36.66 -65.68
CA LYS A 185 -18.29 37.33 -66.91
C LYS A 185 -18.39 38.85 -66.76
N TYR A 186 -17.52 39.47 -65.95
CA TYR A 186 -17.33 40.93 -66.05
C TYR A 186 -16.26 41.27 -67.09
N TYR A 187 -16.52 42.32 -67.86
CA TYR A 187 -15.63 42.95 -68.83
C TYR A 187 -14.42 43.69 -68.20
N ASP A 188 -14.05 43.36 -66.96
CA ASP A 188 -12.90 43.92 -66.22
C ASP A 188 -12.02 42.77 -65.68
N TRP A 189 -11.35 42.10 -66.62
CA TRP A 189 -9.96 41.60 -66.68
C TRP A 189 -9.30 41.01 -65.41
N ILE A 190 -10.07 40.66 -64.39
CA ILE A 190 -9.67 40.22 -63.04
C ILE A 190 -10.73 39.22 -62.56
N SER A 191 -10.38 37.93 -62.50
CA SER A 191 -11.14 36.95 -61.71
C SER A 191 -10.65 36.96 -60.27
N TYR A 192 -11.51 36.98 -59.27
CA TYR A 192 -11.13 36.86 -57.86
C TYR A 192 -11.34 35.41 -57.41
N GLY A 193 -10.31 34.75 -56.91
CA GLY A 193 -10.43 33.54 -56.09
C GLY A 193 -10.05 33.90 -54.66
N PHE A 194 -10.92 33.61 -53.70
CA PHE A 194 -10.59 33.56 -52.27
C PHE A 194 -10.53 32.08 -51.91
N TYR A 195 -9.38 31.62 -51.43
CA TYR A 195 -9.18 30.23 -51.03
C TYR A 195 -8.92 30.18 -49.53
N ASP A 196 -9.85 29.58 -48.79
CA ASP A 196 -9.59 29.00 -47.47
C ASP A 196 -9.17 27.54 -47.70
N PHE A 197 -7.99 27.16 -47.21
CA PHE A 197 -7.48 25.80 -47.34
C PHE A 197 -8.27 24.76 -46.50
N ASN A 198 -9.36 25.16 -45.83
CA ASN A 198 -10.22 24.30 -45.00
C ASN A 198 -11.18 23.35 -45.77
N ASP A 199 -11.37 23.52 -47.09
CA ASP A 199 -12.52 22.92 -47.79
C ASP A 199 -12.26 21.58 -48.53
N PHE A 200 -11.11 20.92 -48.30
CA PHE A 200 -10.89 19.57 -48.84
C PHE A 200 -11.40 18.48 -47.88
N GLN A 201 -12.73 18.37 -47.73
CA GLN A 201 -13.39 17.15 -47.24
C GLN A 201 -13.39 16.06 -48.31
N GLY A 202 -12.21 15.57 -48.70
CA GLY A 202 -12.05 14.51 -49.69
C GLY A 202 -11.02 13.51 -49.20
N GLY A 203 -11.47 12.31 -48.82
CA GLY A 203 -10.58 11.23 -48.43
C GLY A 203 -9.46 11.01 -49.44
N THR A 204 -8.27 10.70 -48.91
CA THR A 204 -7.10 10.23 -49.65
C THR A 204 -6.57 11.19 -50.73
N TYR A 205 -5.90 12.27 -50.32
CA TYR A 205 -4.59 12.70 -50.86
C TYR A 205 -4.10 13.88 -49.98
N TRP A 206 -3.12 13.63 -49.11
CA TRP A 206 -2.46 14.59 -48.20
C TRP A 206 -3.26 15.21 -47.02
N GLY A 207 -4.29 14.51 -46.50
CA GLY A 207 -4.77 14.64 -45.11
C GLY A 207 -4.71 16.02 -44.44
N SER A 208 -5.25 17.07 -45.08
CA SER A 208 -5.10 18.44 -44.59
C SER A 208 -5.93 18.66 -43.31
N THR A 209 -5.29 18.46 -42.17
CA THR A 209 -5.72 19.03 -40.89
C THR A 209 -5.26 20.49 -40.83
N ARG A 210 -6.01 21.37 -40.15
CA ARG A 210 -5.60 22.76 -39.94
C ARG A 210 -4.20 22.79 -39.32
N PRO A 211 -3.21 23.49 -39.92
CA PRO A 211 -1.89 23.57 -39.33
C PRO A 211 -2.01 24.19 -37.94
N SER A 212 -1.57 23.47 -36.91
CA SER A 212 -1.67 23.91 -35.52
C SER A 212 -0.54 23.32 -34.70
N PHE A 213 -0.20 24.00 -33.61
CA PHE A 213 0.87 23.56 -32.73
C PHE A 213 0.61 23.98 -31.27
N TRP A 214 1.14 23.19 -30.35
CA TRP A 214 1.05 23.45 -28.92
C TRP A 214 2.26 24.22 -28.42
N VAL A 215 2.00 25.24 -27.62
CA VAL A 215 3.01 25.96 -26.85
C VAL A 215 2.82 25.61 -25.38
N LYS A 216 3.85 25.00 -24.75
CA LYS A 216 3.87 24.77 -23.31
C LYS A 216 4.17 26.10 -22.60
N ARG A 217 3.36 26.46 -21.61
CA ARG A 217 3.57 27.63 -20.75
C ARG A 217 4.77 27.40 -19.82
N GLN A 218 5.30 28.48 -19.25
CA GLN A 218 6.48 28.44 -18.38
C GLN A 218 6.24 29.28 -17.12
N LYS A 219 7.21 29.31 -16.19
CA LYS A 219 7.21 30.21 -15.01
C LYS A 219 6.88 31.66 -15.35
N GLY A 220 7.43 32.14 -16.46
CA GLY A 220 7.12 33.45 -17.04
C GLY A 220 6.31 33.30 -18.33
N GLU A 221 5.89 34.43 -18.90
CA GLU A 221 5.29 34.46 -20.24
C GLU A 221 6.26 33.82 -21.25
N ALA A 222 5.81 32.78 -21.95
CA ALA A 222 6.65 32.16 -22.97
C ALA A 222 6.57 33.00 -24.25
N ARG A 223 7.72 33.32 -24.85
CA ARG A 223 7.82 34.15 -26.06
C ARG A 223 8.30 33.31 -27.23
N HIS A 224 7.60 33.44 -28.35
CA HIS A 224 7.91 32.73 -29.58
C HIS A 224 7.72 33.65 -30.77
N SER A 225 8.42 33.37 -31.86
CA SER A 225 8.27 34.08 -33.12
C SER A 225 7.64 33.18 -34.19
N VAL A 226 6.71 33.70 -34.98
CA VAL A 226 6.08 32.96 -36.08
C VAL A 226 6.21 33.69 -37.40
N SER A 227 6.31 32.91 -38.48
CA SER A 227 6.14 33.38 -39.85
C SER A 227 5.60 32.24 -40.71
N SER A 228 5.22 32.56 -41.94
CA SER A 228 4.70 31.58 -42.88
C SER A 228 5.11 31.93 -44.30
N LYS A 229 5.21 30.91 -45.16
CA LYS A 229 5.63 31.04 -46.55
C LYS A 229 4.69 30.26 -47.45
N LEU A 230 4.32 30.84 -48.57
CA LEU A 230 3.61 30.16 -49.66
C LEU A 230 4.50 30.16 -50.90
N GLN A 231 4.69 29.00 -51.51
CA GLN A 231 5.41 28.81 -52.77
C GLN A 231 4.45 28.31 -53.84
N VAL A 232 4.55 28.88 -55.03
CA VAL A 232 3.75 28.53 -56.21
C VAL A 232 4.68 27.98 -57.28
N TYR A 233 4.33 26.84 -57.88
CA TYR A 233 5.21 26.11 -58.80
C TYR A 233 4.54 25.55 -60.06
N ASN A 234 3.21 25.50 -60.16
CA ASN A 234 2.48 25.02 -61.35
C ASN A 234 1.90 26.19 -62.15
N VAL A 235 2.74 26.83 -62.98
CA VAL A 235 2.45 28.15 -63.55
C VAL A 235 2.28 28.18 -65.07
N ASP A 236 2.31 27.01 -65.71
CA ASP A 236 2.26 26.91 -67.17
C ASP A 236 1.58 25.61 -67.63
N TYR A 237 0.25 25.62 -67.72
CA TYR A 237 -0.50 24.45 -68.19
C TYR A 237 -0.65 24.40 -69.72
N ASN A 238 -0.46 25.50 -70.46
CA ASN A 238 -0.98 25.59 -71.84
C ASN A 238 0.05 25.89 -72.95
N HIS A 239 1.36 26.00 -72.69
CA HIS A 239 2.33 26.17 -73.78
C HIS A 239 2.86 24.89 -74.44
N PHE A 240 2.66 23.67 -73.89
CA PHE A 240 3.16 22.44 -74.55
C PHE A 240 2.19 21.27 -74.42
N GLY A 241 1.68 20.83 -75.57
CA GLY A 241 0.69 19.76 -75.67
C GLY A 241 1.20 18.36 -75.30
N MET A 242 0.21 17.55 -74.90
CA MET A 242 0.15 16.08 -74.78
C MET A 242 0.72 15.42 -73.52
N HIS A 243 -0.24 14.81 -72.78
CA HIS A 243 -0.26 13.53 -72.07
C HIS A 243 0.94 13.09 -71.19
N GLU A 244 0.58 12.82 -69.93
CA GLU A 244 1.10 11.72 -69.09
C GLU A 244 2.59 11.74 -68.74
N SER A 245 3.01 12.69 -67.89
CA SER A 245 4.14 12.49 -66.96
C SER A 245 4.06 13.49 -65.81
N PHE A 246 3.98 12.98 -64.57
CA PHE A 246 4.03 13.78 -63.35
C PHE A 246 5.40 14.47 -63.23
N ILE A 247 5.46 15.81 -63.11
CA ILE A 247 6.69 16.52 -62.77
C ILE A 247 6.99 16.26 -61.28
N LYS A 248 8.12 15.63 -60.97
CA LYS A 248 8.56 15.41 -59.58
C LYS A 248 9.43 16.59 -59.12
N GLU A 249 9.49 16.80 -57.80
CA GLU A 249 10.24 17.89 -57.14
C GLU A 249 11.72 17.97 -57.55
N ASN A 250 12.33 16.85 -57.96
CA ASN A 250 13.72 16.78 -58.41
C ASN A 250 13.93 17.09 -59.90
N ASP A 251 12.85 17.21 -60.70
CA ASP A 251 12.90 17.44 -62.15
C ASP A 251 12.78 18.93 -62.54
N ALA A 252 12.68 19.85 -61.56
CA ALA A 252 12.34 21.25 -61.78
C ALA A 252 13.46 22.27 -61.47
N PRO A 253 14.56 22.37 -62.25
CA PRO A 253 15.49 23.50 -62.12
C PRO A 253 14.99 24.78 -62.82
N ASN A 254 13.96 24.72 -63.69
CA ASN A 254 13.65 25.79 -64.65
C ASN A 254 12.18 26.29 -64.69
N TYR A 255 11.33 25.91 -63.73
CA TYR A 255 9.99 26.52 -63.59
C TYR A 255 10.06 27.69 -62.60
N TRP A 256 9.35 28.80 -62.89
CA TRP A 256 9.41 30.02 -62.10
C TRP A 256 8.76 29.82 -60.72
N PHE A 257 9.59 29.51 -59.72
CA PHE A 257 9.14 29.49 -58.32
C PHE A 257 8.86 30.92 -57.86
N LEU A 258 7.61 31.20 -57.53
CA LEU A 258 7.22 32.46 -56.91
C LEU A 258 6.90 32.18 -55.45
N SER A 259 7.45 32.98 -54.54
CA SER A 259 7.20 32.80 -53.10
C SER A 259 6.88 34.11 -52.41
N GLN A 260 5.88 34.08 -51.53
CA GLN A 260 5.61 35.13 -50.58
C GLN A 260 5.83 34.60 -49.17
N THR A 261 6.45 35.41 -48.32
CA THR A 261 6.70 35.10 -46.91
C THR A 261 6.10 36.22 -46.07
N THR A 262 5.35 35.86 -45.04
CA THR A 262 4.91 36.83 -44.03
C THR A 262 6.11 37.23 -43.17
N PRO A 263 6.25 38.51 -42.76
CA PRO A 263 7.29 38.91 -41.84
C PRO A 263 7.19 38.11 -40.53
N SER A 264 8.34 37.86 -39.90
CA SER A 264 8.35 37.24 -38.56
C SER A 264 7.78 38.20 -37.53
N ARG A 265 7.01 37.66 -36.58
CA ARG A 265 6.44 38.41 -35.47
C ARG A 265 6.44 37.60 -34.18
N ASP A 266 6.79 38.29 -33.11
CA ASP A 266 6.78 37.73 -31.76
C ASP A 266 5.36 37.70 -31.20
N PHE A 267 5.05 36.62 -30.50
CA PHE A 267 3.86 36.47 -29.67
C PHE A 267 4.26 35.92 -28.30
N ARG A 268 3.39 36.14 -27.32
CA ARG A 268 3.56 35.63 -25.96
C ARG A 268 2.41 34.69 -25.63
N VAL A 269 2.64 33.67 -24.82
CA VAL A 269 1.58 32.93 -24.13
C VAL A 269 1.71 33.18 -22.63
N ASP A 270 0.61 33.01 -21.91
CA ASP A 270 0.56 33.18 -20.47
C ASP A 270 1.58 32.32 -19.73
N LYS A 271 1.94 32.76 -18.52
CA LYS A 271 2.68 31.95 -17.55
C LYS A 271 1.79 30.83 -16.98
N ILE A 272 2.41 29.90 -16.25
CA ILE A 272 1.71 28.93 -15.41
C ILE A 272 1.23 29.64 -14.13
N TYR A 273 -0.06 29.49 -13.79
CA TYR A 273 -0.65 30.07 -12.57
C TYR A 273 -0.78 29.06 -11.41
N ILE A 274 -0.80 27.77 -11.71
CA ILE A 274 -0.88 26.71 -10.70
C ILE A 274 0.47 26.46 -10.02
N ARG A 275 0.43 26.00 -8.75
CA ARG A 275 1.62 25.64 -7.97
C ARG A 275 1.40 24.35 -7.20
N ASN A 276 2.41 23.48 -7.21
CA ASN A 276 2.38 22.25 -6.43
C ASN A 276 2.33 22.54 -4.92
N ASP A 277 1.52 21.77 -4.19
CA ASP A 277 1.60 21.72 -2.74
C ASP A 277 2.74 20.79 -2.30
N VAL A 278 3.93 21.39 -2.13
CA VAL A 278 5.15 20.68 -1.75
C VAL A 278 5.06 19.98 -0.39
N THR A 279 4.10 20.34 0.47
CA THR A 279 3.94 19.72 1.80
C THR A 279 3.46 18.26 1.72
N LEU A 280 2.98 17.83 0.55
CA LEU A 280 2.50 16.47 0.29
C LEU A 280 3.61 15.49 -0.10
N TYR A 281 4.82 15.95 -0.44
CA TYR A 281 5.89 15.04 -0.83
C TYR A 281 6.25 14.06 0.28
N GLY A 282 6.45 12.80 -0.07
CA GLY A 282 6.74 11.72 0.87
C GLY A 282 5.53 11.24 1.66
N GLY A 283 4.35 11.87 1.53
CA GLY A 283 3.14 11.39 2.16
C GLY A 283 2.50 10.22 1.41
N ILE A 284 1.75 9.40 2.14
CA ILE A 284 0.97 8.27 1.60
C ILE A 284 -0.49 8.59 1.83
N PHE A 285 -1.32 8.54 0.78
CA PHE A 285 -2.68 9.03 0.84
C PHE A 285 -3.69 8.07 0.24
N TYR A 286 -4.90 8.10 0.79
CA TYR A 286 -6.11 7.78 0.06
C TYR A 286 -6.52 9.01 -0.75
N ILE A 287 -6.84 8.81 -2.03
CA ILE A 287 -7.27 9.87 -2.94
C ILE A 287 -8.78 9.72 -3.14
N ARG A 288 -9.58 10.60 -2.53
CA ARG A 288 -11.05 10.48 -2.45
C ARG A 288 -11.74 11.56 -3.27
N PRO A 289 -12.72 11.25 -4.13
CA PRO A 289 -13.51 12.28 -4.78
C PRO A 289 -14.30 13.11 -3.77
N VAL A 290 -14.31 14.43 -3.90
CA VAL A 290 -15.16 15.30 -3.07
C VAL A 290 -16.65 15.01 -3.32
N SER A 291 -17.01 14.70 -4.57
CA SER A 291 -18.39 14.36 -4.96
C SER A 291 -18.87 13.00 -4.45
N ALA A 292 -17.97 12.15 -3.95
CA ALA A 292 -18.26 10.78 -3.54
C ALA A 292 -17.28 10.34 -2.43
N PRO A 293 -17.47 10.84 -1.19
CA PRO A 293 -16.49 10.67 -0.12
C PRO A 293 -16.33 9.21 0.37
N ASP A 294 -17.29 8.35 0.06
CA ASP A 294 -17.31 6.95 0.47
C ASP A 294 -16.47 6.03 -0.43
N ILE A 295 -16.01 6.52 -1.59
CA ILE A 295 -15.14 5.80 -2.53
C ILE A 295 -13.79 6.48 -2.66
N GLN A 296 -12.79 5.74 -3.12
CA GLN A 296 -11.43 6.22 -3.28
C GLN A 296 -10.74 5.57 -4.48
N LEU A 297 -9.64 6.19 -4.92
CA LEU A 297 -8.83 5.72 -6.03
C LEU A 297 -8.21 4.35 -5.71
N ASP A 298 -8.57 3.34 -6.50
CA ASP A 298 -8.21 1.94 -6.29
C ASP A 298 -7.49 1.40 -7.52
N LEU A 299 -6.34 0.73 -7.32
CA LEU A 299 -5.71 -0.03 -8.40
C LEU A 299 -6.44 -1.36 -8.60
N VAL A 300 -7.00 -1.57 -9.80
CA VAL A 300 -7.92 -2.68 -10.11
C VAL A 300 -7.36 -4.03 -9.66
N GLN A 301 -8.13 -4.66 -8.76
CA GLN A 301 -7.94 -5.95 -8.07
C GLN A 301 -7.24 -7.04 -8.89
N GLY A 302 -6.31 -7.76 -8.27
CA GLY A 302 -5.46 -8.78 -8.89
C GLY A 302 -6.15 -10.08 -9.35
N THR A 303 -5.36 -11.05 -9.82
CA THR A 303 -5.84 -12.37 -10.26
C THR A 303 -5.64 -13.42 -9.17
N TYR A 304 -6.21 -14.62 -9.34
CA TYR A 304 -5.90 -15.77 -8.49
C TYR A 304 -4.91 -16.69 -9.20
N SER A 305 -3.92 -17.20 -8.45
CA SER A 305 -2.96 -18.20 -8.91
C SER A 305 -2.87 -19.31 -7.85
N ASP A 306 -3.16 -20.55 -8.24
CA ASP A 306 -3.19 -21.72 -7.35
C ASP A 306 -4.12 -21.52 -6.13
N GLY A 307 -5.27 -20.86 -6.34
CA GLY A 307 -6.26 -20.58 -5.29
C GLY A 307 -5.86 -19.47 -4.32
N LYS A 308 -4.68 -18.86 -4.46
CA LYS A 308 -4.24 -17.69 -3.68
C LYS A 308 -4.38 -16.39 -4.49
N PRO A 309 -4.73 -15.26 -3.85
CA PRO A 309 -4.71 -13.97 -4.52
C PRO A 309 -3.27 -13.63 -4.96
N LYS A 310 -3.14 -12.95 -6.09
CA LYS A 310 -1.88 -12.41 -6.58
C LYS A 310 -2.06 -10.91 -6.82
N ALA A 311 -1.27 -10.11 -6.14
CA ALA A 311 -1.21 -8.68 -6.37
C ALA A 311 -0.65 -8.39 -7.77
N MET A 312 -1.35 -7.57 -8.55
CA MET A 312 -1.00 -7.23 -9.93
C MET A 312 -0.66 -5.75 -10.04
N TYR A 313 0.41 -5.43 -10.75
CA TYR A 313 0.92 -4.07 -10.91
C TYR A 313 1.55 -3.86 -12.29
N ASP A 314 1.20 -4.68 -13.29
CA ASP A 314 1.78 -4.61 -14.62
C ASP A 314 1.44 -3.27 -15.32
N ASN A 315 2.28 -2.87 -16.28
CA ASN A 315 2.03 -1.68 -17.09
C ASN A 315 0.66 -1.72 -17.80
N GLY A 316 -0.05 -0.60 -17.77
CA GLY A 316 -1.40 -0.48 -18.34
C GLY A 316 -2.50 -1.03 -17.43
N ARG A 317 -2.19 -1.36 -16.18
CA ARG A 317 -3.21 -1.77 -15.21
C ARG A 317 -4.10 -0.57 -14.87
N GLY A 318 -5.39 -0.72 -15.13
CA GLY A 318 -6.37 0.35 -14.90
C GLY A 318 -6.52 0.73 -13.43
N VAL A 319 -6.91 1.98 -13.21
CA VAL A 319 -7.23 2.54 -11.90
C VAL A 319 -8.72 2.87 -11.88
N CYS A 320 -9.42 2.50 -10.81
CA CYS A 320 -10.87 2.62 -10.68
C CYS A 320 -11.27 3.33 -9.38
N LEU A 321 -12.57 3.39 -9.07
CA LEU A 321 -13.10 3.99 -7.84
C LEU A 321 -13.89 2.96 -7.04
N TYR A 322 -13.53 2.76 -5.77
CA TYR A 322 -14.13 1.73 -4.94
C TYR A 322 -14.22 2.16 -3.48
N GLU A 323 -15.18 1.59 -2.75
CA GLU A 323 -15.34 1.83 -1.31
C GLU A 323 -14.05 1.50 -0.56
N ASN A 324 -13.83 2.20 0.56
CA ASN A 324 -12.66 1.93 1.38
C ASN A 324 -12.78 0.58 2.08
N TYR A 325 -11.97 -0.40 1.68
CA TYR A 325 -11.82 -1.68 2.38
C TYR A 325 -10.44 -1.80 3.05
N HIS A 326 -9.76 -0.66 3.24
CA HIS A 326 -8.40 -0.56 3.77
C HIS A 326 -7.39 -1.43 2.99
N GLY A 327 -7.52 -1.45 1.66
CA GLY A 327 -6.59 -2.13 0.78
C GLY A 327 -5.29 -1.35 0.62
N VAL A 328 -4.15 -2.05 0.57
CA VAL A 328 -2.87 -1.40 0.26
C VAL A 328 -2.87 -0.83 -1.16
N ASN A 329 -3.56 -1.48 -2.10
CA ASN A 329 -3.76 -1.00 -3.47
C ASN A 329 -4.66 0.25 -3.58
N GLN A 330 -5.25 0.72 -2.48
CA GLN A 330 -5.99 1.99 -2.40
C GLN A 330 -5.13 3.15 -1.88
N THR A 331 -3.88 2.87 -1.52
CA THR A 331 -2.95 3.87 -0.98
C THR A 331 -1.88 4.24 -2.00
N TRP A 332 -1.57 5.54 -2.06
CA TRP A 332 -0.71 6.13 -3.07
C TRP A 332 0.36 7.01 -2.41
N MET A 333 1.63 6.72 -2.68
CA MET A 333 2.74 7.56 -2.26
C MET A 333 2.95 8.69 -3.26
N LEU A 334 2.94 9.92 -2.76
CA LEU A 334 3.17 11.14 -3.53
C LEU A 334 4.65 11.49 -3.44
N LYS A 335 5.38 11.27 -4.53
CA LYS A 335 6.83 11.48 -4.60
C LYS A 335 7.17 12.57 -5.60
N PRO A 336 8.21 13.40 -5.36
CA PRO A 336 8.68 14.35 -6.36
C PRO A 336 9.16 13.59 -7.60
N TYR A 337 9.17 14.24 -8.77
CA TYR A 337 9.56 13.58 -10.00
C TYR A 337 10.28 14.47 -11.00
N THR A 338 9.57 15.20 -11.85
CA THR A 338 10.16 16.04 -12.89
C THR A 338 10.08 17.51 -12.50
N SER A 339 10.94 18.35 -13.09
CA SER A 339 10.79 19.80 -12.93
C SER A 339 9.39 20.22 -13.39
N ASP A 340 8.70 20.98 -12.56
CA ASP A 340 7.40 21.53 -12.89
C ASP A 340 7.48 22.77 -13.79
N GLY A 341 8.67 23.35 -13.96
CA GLY A 341 8.85 24.57 -14.72
C GLY A 341 8.41 25.85 -13.99
N VAL A 342 8.16 25.79 -12.67
CA VAL A 342 7.82 26.89 -11.74
C VAL A 342 8.63 26.78 -10.44
N ASP A 343 9.89 26.32 -10.56
CA ASP A 343 10.89 26.14 -9.48
C ASP A 343 10.68 24.98 -8.51
N THR A 344 9.71 24.09 -8.73
CA THR A 344 9.52 22.88 -7.90
C THR A 344 9.46 21.60 -8.74
N PHE A 345 8.77 20.56 -8.26
CA PHE A 345 8.65 19.28 -8.93
C PHE A 345 7.19 18.88 -9.10
N THR A 346 6.88 18.27 -10.23
CA THR A 346 5.64 17.50 -10.34
C THR A 346 5.73 16.27 -9.44
N PHE A 347 4.57 15.69 -9.14
CA PHE A 347 4.43 14.44 -8.44
C PHE A 347 4.44 13.26 -9.41
N ALA A 348 5.02 12.15 -8.95
CA ALA A 348 4.67 10.82 -9.40
C ALA A 348 3.87 10.14 -8.28
N LEU A 349 2.72 9.53 -8.61
CA LEU A 349 1.84 8.91 -7.63
C LEU A 349 2.04 7.40 -7.69
N ALA A 350 2.89 6.86 -6.82
CA ALA A 350 3.20 5.43 -6.79
C ALA A 350 2.15 4.65 -6.02
N ASN A 351 1.61 3.58 -6.61
CA ASN A 351 0.71 2.70 -5.85
C ASN A 351 1.51 1.83 -4.88
N MET A 352 1.00 1.66 -3.66
CA MET A 352 1.69 0.92 -2.60
C MET A 352 1.71 -0.60 -2.79
N VAL A 353 1.19 -1.13 -3.90
CA VAL A 353 1.36 -2.54 -4.29
C VAL A 353 2.48 -2.73 -5.33
N GLY A 354 2.96 -1.67 -5.98
CA GLY A 354 4.07 -1.74 -6.93
C GLY A 354 5.41 -1.99 -6.22
N PRO A 355 6.14 -3.08 -6.53
CA PRO A 355 7.49 -3.31 -5.99
C PRO A 355 8.41 -2.12 -6.30
N LYS A 356 9.30 -1.79 -5.35
CA LYS A 356 10.24 -0.65 -5.44
C LYS A 356 9.55 0.72 -5.61
N LEU A 357 8.22 0.78 -5.56
CA LEU A 357 7.41 1.97 -5.80
C LEU A 357 7.73 2.66 -7.14
N THR A 358 8.01 1.85 -8.18
CA THR A 358 8.25 2.36 -9.55
C THR A 358 6.98 2.50 -10.36
N HIS A 359 5.91 1.76 -10.05
CA HIS A 359 4.66 1.80 -10.82
C HIS A 359 3.78 2.95 -10.35
N THR A 360 3.62 3.96 -11.20
CA THR A 360 2.99 5.23 -10.87
C THR A 360 1.80 5.52 -11.77
N LEU A 361 0.86 6.32 -11.28
CA LEU A 361 -0.28 6.82 -12.04
C LEU A 361 0.19 7.46 -13.36
N ASN A 362 -0.45 7.07 -14.46
CA ASN A 362 -0.09 7.43 -15.81
C ASN A 362 -1.34 7.89 -16.58
N ASN A 363 -1.17 8.97 -17.35
CA ASN A 363 -2.15 9.45 -18.33
C ASN A 363 -1.98 8.63 -19.61
N SER A 364 -2.89 7.67 -19.84
CA SER A 364 -2.68 6.63 -20.85
C SER A 364 -2.59 7.20 -22.26
N GLY A 365 -1.54 6.85 -23.01
CA GLY A 365 -1.33 7.30 -24.39
C GLY A 365 -1.02 8.79 -24.58
N HIS A 366 -0.88 9.58 -23.52
CA HIS A 366 -0.76 11.05 -23.59
C HIS A 366 0.61 11.52 -23.07
N ALA A 367 1.52 11.86 -23.99
CA ALA A 367 2.82 12.51 -23.69
C ALA A 367 2.81 14.03 -23.98
N ALA A 368 1.81 14.48 -24.73
CA ALA A 368 1.52 15.85 -25.10
C ALA A 368 -0.01 15.96 -25.32
N PRO A 369 -0.61 17.16 -25.38
CA PRO A 369 -2.03 17.26 -25.64
C PRO A 369 -2.37 16.72 -27.05
N VAL A 370 -3.35 15.81 -27.11
CA VAL A 370 -3.85 15.20 -28.35
C VAL A 370 -5.13 15.89 -28.77
N VAL A 371 -5.26 16.26 -30.04
CA VAL A 371 -6.44 16.96 -30.57
C VAL A 371 -7.08 16.14 -31.69
N ASP A 372 -8.41 16.08 -31.67
CA ASP A 372 -9.20 15.65 -32.81
C ASP A 372 -10.28 16.69 -33.09
N HIS A 373 -10.44 17.08 -34.35
CA HIS A 373 -11.44 18.08 -34.79
C HIS A 373 -11.51 19.38 -33.94
N GLY A 374 -10.40 19.83 -33.38
CA GLY A 374 -10.32 21.05 -32.56
C GLY A 374 -10.70 20.87 -31.08
N VAL A 375 -10.89 19.62 -30.62
CA VAL A 375 -11.17 19.27 -29.23
C VAL A 375 -10.02 18.43 -28.68
N VAL A 376 -9.51 18.80 -27.50
CA VAL A 376 -8.51 17.99 -26.79
C VAL A 376 -9.16 16.65 -26.40
N GLN A 377 -8.51 15.55 -26.75
CA GLN A 377 -9.00 14.21 -26.48
C GLN A 377 -8.94 13.90 -24.99
N ASN A 378 -9.95 13.19 -24.51
CA ASN A 378 -9.95 12.63 -23.17
C ASN A 378 -9.08 11.36 -23.14
N SER A 379 -8.55 11.05 -21.96
CA SER A 379 -7.88 9.77 -21.70
C SER A 379 -8.41 9.13 -20.41
N HIS A 380 -7.71 8.12 -19.93
CA HIS A 380 -7.95 7.43 -18.67
C HIS A 380 -6.63 7.19 -17.93
N ALA A 381 -6.77 6.95 -16.63
CA ALA A 381 -5.67 6.64 -15.75
C ALA A 381 -5.39 5.13 -15.67
N ASP A 382 -4.13 4.78 -15.85
CA ASP A 382 -3.56 3.45 -15.57
C ASP A 382 -2.28 3.62 -14.74
N ILE A 383 -1.58 2.52 -14.42
CA ILE A 383 -0.23 2.58 -13.84
C ILE A 383 0.82 2.06 -14.82
N TRP A 384 2.00 2.68 -14.78
CA TRP A 384 3.17 2.27 -15.53
C TRP A 384 4.43 2.40 -14.69
N ASP A 385 5.40 1.52 -14.91
CA ASP A 385 6.75 1.70 -14.37
C ASP A 385 7.29 3.07 -14.81
N ILE A 386 7.78 3.84 -13.85
CA ILE A 386 8.26 5.21 -14.04
C ILE A 386 9.38 5.31 -15.08
N ASN A 387 10.13 4.22 -15.30
CA ASN A 387 11.22 4.13 -16.27
C ASN A 387 10.76 3.70 -17.67
N ASN A 388 9.47 3.39 -17.84
CA ASN A 388 8.87 2.94 -19.10
C ASN A 388 7.74 3.90 -19.51
N SER A 389 7.68 4.32 -20.78
CA SER A 389 6.87 5.47 -21.27
C SER A 389 7.45 6.86 -21.00
N ASP A 390 6.87 7.89 -21.63
CA ASP A 390 7.26 9.30 -21.52
C ASP A 390 7.21 9.82 -20.08
N GLY A 391 8.12 10.74 -19.74
CA GLY A 391 8.20 11.30 -18.39
C GLY A 391 6.97 12.12 -18.02
N ARG A 392 6.41 12.90 -18.96
CA ARG A 392 5.30 13.82 -18.68
C ARG A 392 3.97 13.11 -18.45
N SER A 393 3.77 11.95 -19.07
CA SER A 393 2.54 11.15 -18.88
C SER A 393 2.36 10.66 -17.43
N LYS A 394 3.46 10.58 -16.66
CA LYS A 394 3.50 10.16 -15.25
C LYS A 394 3.74 11.31 -14.28
N ALA A 395 3.84 12.53 -14.79
CA ALA A 395 4.07 13.74 -14.02
C ALA A 395 2.73 14.44 -13.77
N TRP A 396 2.44 14.69 -12.50
CA TRP A 396 1.18 15.26 -12.05
C TRP A 396 1.41 16.49 -11.20
N TRP A 397 0.64 17.52 -11.46
CA TRP A 397 0.53 18.69 -10.60
C TRP A 397 -0.54 18.43 -9.57
N ILE A 398 -0.21 18.59 -8.29
CA ILE A 398 -1.18 18.48 -7.19
C ILE A 398 -1.26 19.84 -6.53
N HIS A 399 -2.39 20.50 -6.72
CA HIS A 399 -2.53 21.91 -6.39
C HIS A 399 -3.96 22.24 -5.97
N HIS A 400 -4.08 23.35 -5.24
CA HIS A 400 -5.36 24.01 -5.03
C HIS A 400 -5.71 24.91 -6.22
N GLU A 401 -6.91 25.46 -6.20
CA GLU A 401 -7.20 26.64 -7.00
C GLU A 401 -6.19 27.77 -6.66
N PRO A 402 -5.65 28.48 -7.67
CA PRO A 402 -4.79 29.64 -7.47
C PRO A 402 -5.41 30.69 -6.53
N ASP A 403 -4.60 31.26 -5.63
CA ASP A 403 -5.03 32.24 -4.62
C ASP A 403 -5.67 33.51 -5.22
N ASP A 404 -5.39 33.82 -6.48
CA ASP A 404 -5.96 34.96 -7.20
C ASP A 404 -7.36 34.68 -7.78
N SER A 405 -7.84 33.45 -7.65
CA SER A 405 -9.18 32.99 -7.98
C SER A 405 -9.95 32.59 -6.71
N ASN A 406 -11.28 32.65 -6.73
CA ASN A 406 -12.14 32.38 -5.56
C ASN A 406 -13.39 31.57 -5.90
N GLU A 407 -13.28 30.68 -6.88
CA GLU A 407 -14.38 29.86 -7.37
C GLU A 407 -14.70 28.70 -6.42
N THR A 408 -13.70 28.18 -5.70
CA THR A 408 -13.80 27.17 -4.64
C THR A 408 -13.46 27.79 -3.28
N ASP A 409 -13.56 26.98 -2.23
CA ASP A 409 -13.11 27.34 -0.87
C ASP A 409 -11.63 26.98 -0.63
N HIS A 410 -10.91 26.58 -1.68
CA HIS A 410 -9.52 26.09 -1.63
C HIS A 410 -9.32 24.88 -0.71
N SER A 411 -10.39 24.15 -0.33
CA SER A 411 -10.28 22.98 0.54
C SER A 411 -9.96 21.69 -0.20
N CYS A 412 -10.16 21.66 -1.52
CA CYS A 412 -9.97 20.49 -2.36
C CYS A 412 -8.71 20.60 -3.22
N TYR A 413 -8.23 19.44 -3.66
CA TYR A 413 -7.08 19.31 -4.56
C TYR A 413 -7.53 18.98 -5.97
N PHE A 414 -6.76 19.47 -6.94
CA PHE A 414 -6.81 19.06 -8.33
C PHE A 414 -5.54 18.30 -8.68
N ILE A 415 -5.69 17.22 -9.44
CA ILE A 415 -4.58 16.38 -9.92
C ILE A 415 -4.51 16.55 -11.44
N THR A 416 -3.62 17.43 -11.91
CA THR A 416 -3.51 17.86 -13.32
C THR A 416 -2.30 17.20 -13.99
N SER A 417 -2.48 16.54 -15.14
CA SER A 417 -1.39 15.91 -15.88
C SER A 417 -0.47 16.95 -16.52
N ASP A 418 0.86 16.81 -16.35
CA ASP A 418 1.85 17.67 -17.02
C ASP A 418 1.90 17.45 -18.53
N ALA A 419 1.44 16.28 -19.00
CA ALA A 419 1.42 15.94 -20.42
C ALA A 419 0.51 16.86 -21.23
N ASP A 420 -0.68 17.16 -20.72
CA ASP A 420 -1.71 17.83 -21.51
C ASP A 420 -2.52 18.90 -20.77
N GLY A 421 -2.35 19.06 -19.45
CA GLY A 421 -3.12 20.00 -18.64
C GLY A 421 -4.55 19.56 -18.35
N LEU A 422 -4.88 18.28 -18.57
CA LEU A 422 -6.15 17.68 -18.17
C LEU A 422 -6.07 17.10 -16.75
N ARG A 423 -7.20 17.11 -16.06
CA ARG A 423 -7.34 16.66 -14.67
C ARG A 423 -7.89 15.25 -14.58
N LEU A 424 -7.42 14.54 -13.57
CA LEU A 424 -8.03 13.30 -13.09
C LEU A 424 -9.48 13.60 -12.68
N ASP A 425 -10.42 12.83 -13.21
CA ASP A 425 -11.85 13.13 -13.16
C ASP A 425 -12.67 11.85 -12.99
N THR A 426 -13.65 11.88 -12.07
CA THR A 426 -14.52 10.73 -11.79
C THR A 426 -15.47 10.39 -12.93
N ASN A 427 -15.63 11.27 -13.91
CA ASN A 427 -16.64 11.18 -14.97
C ASN A 427 -18.07 11.01 -14.43
N GLY A 428 -18.37 11.66 -13.31
CA GLY A 428 -19.68 11.61 -12.65
C GLY A 428 -19.94 10.32 -11.88
N VAL A 429 -18.94 9.46 -11.69
CA VAL A 429 -19.03 8.28 -10.82
C VAL A 429 -19.19 8.71 -9.36
N THR A 430 -20.24 8.21 -8.71
CA THR A 430 -20.54 8.49 -7.30
C THR A 430 -20.68 7.24 -6.43
N SER A 431 -20.36 6.07 -6.96
CA SER A 431 -20.40 4.77 -6.27
C SER A 431 -19.33 3.84 -6.83
N ASN A 432 -19.18 2.64 -6.25
CA ASN A 432 -18.25 1.61 -6.75
C ASN A 432 -18.33 1.46 -8.28
N SER A 433 -17.17 1.58 -8.93
CA SER A 433 -17.03 1.49 -10.39
C SER A 433 -15.69 0.86 -10.74
N PHE A 434 -15.74 -0.14 -11.61
CA PHE A 434 -14.55 -0.78 -12.18
C PHE A 434 -14.08 -0.11 -13.48
N ALA A 435 -14.78 0.94 -13.93
CA ALA A 435 -14.35 1.71 -15.10
C ALA A 435 -13.08 2.49 -14.76
N SER A 436 -12.17 2.59 -15.74
CA SER A 436 -10.96 3.38 -15.58
C SER A 436 -11.31 4.84 -15.28
N VAL A 437 -10.67 5.42 -14.26
CA VAL A 437 -10.82 6.84 -13.93
C VAL A 437 -10.39 7.69 -15.13
N SER A 438 -11.17 8.71 -15.46
CA SER A 438 -10.95 9.51 -16.66
C SER A 438 -9.92 10.61 -16.42
N VAL A 439 -9.29 11.09 -17.49
CA VAL A 439 -8.43 12.28 -17.51
C VAL A 439 -8.99 13.19 -18.60
N GLN A 440 -9.77 14.21 -18.21
CA GLN A 440 -10.61 14.95 -19.17
C GLN A 440 -10.93 16.40 -18.81
N SER A 441 -10.89 16.78 -17.53
CA SER A 441 -11.25 18.14 -17.11
C SER A 441 -10.09 19.10 -17.34
N ALA A 442 -10.22 20.03 -18.29
CA ALA A 442 -9.18 21.01 -18.58
C ALA A 442 -8.89 21.94 -17.40
N ALA A 443 -7.63 22.08 -16.99
CA ALA A 443 -7.24 23.05 -15.99
C ALA A 443 -7.35 24.47 -16.54
N CYS A 444 -8.37 25.23 -16.17
CA CYS A 444 -8.57 26.59 -16.68
C CYS A 444 -9.26 27.50 -15.67
N PRO A 445 -8.86 28.78 -15.57
CA PRO A 445 -9.59 29.80 -14.83
C PRO A 445 -11.04 29.94 -15.31
N GLY A 446 -11.95 30.25 -14.40
CA GLY A 446 -13.39 30.37 -14.66
C GLY A 446 -14.16 29.05 -14.64
N ARG A 447 -13.50 27.91 -14.33
CA ARG A 447 -14.13 26.58 -14.35
C ARG A 447 -13.89 25.70 -13.11
N TRP A 448 -13.17 26.17 -12.11
CA TRP A 448 -12.75 25.34 -10.96
C TRP A 448 -13.96 24.85 -10.15
N ALA A 449 -14.92 25.74 -9.87
CA ALA A 449 -16.13 25.42 -9.12
C ALA A 449 -17.05 24.40 -9.81
N ILE A 450 -17.11 24.44 -11.14
CA ILE A 450 -18.05 23.63 -11.93
C ILE A 450 -17.47 22.24 -12.25
N GLN A 451 -16.16 22.05 -12.12
CA GLN A 451 -15.48 20.77 -12.32
C GLN A 451 -15.50 19.90 -11.05
N LYS A 452 -16.69 19.66 -10.50
CA LYS A 452 -16.87 18.90 -9.24
C LYS A 452 -16.28 17.49 -9.29
N ASN A 453 -16.29 16.87 -10.47
CA ASN A 453 -15.76 15.52 -10.69
C ASN A 453 -14.22 15.46 -10.66
N ALA A 454 -13.54 16.60 -10.75
CA ALA A 454 -12.08 16.69 -10.70
C ALA A 454 -11.55 17.20 -9.34
N GLN A 455 -12.43 17.34 -8.35
CA GLN A 455 -12.08 17.78 -7.00
C GLN A 455 -11.84 16.56 -6.10
N TRP A 456 -10.67 16.54 -5.45
CA TRP A 456 -10.20 15.41 -4.65
C TRP A 456 -9.83 15.86 -3.23
N ASN A 457 -10.12 15.00 -2.26
CA ASN A 457 -9.59 15.06 -0.91
C ASN A 457 -8.44 14.07 -0.77
N LEU A 458 -7.32 14.54 -0.21
CA LEU A 458 -6.18 13.70 0.11
C LEU A 458 -6.21 13.38 1.60
N VAL A 459 -6.49 12.13 1.93
CA VAL A 459 -6.56 11.67 3.33
C VAL A 459 -5.32 10.86 3.61
N GLU A 460 -4.49 11.34 4.54
CA GLU A 460 -3.24 10.65 4.86
C GLU A 460 -3.50 9.26 5.42
N ALA A 461 -2.90 8.26 4.77
CA ALA A 461 -3.04 6.87 5.14
C ALA A 461 -2.22 6.61 6.41
N ARG A 462 -2.89 5.99 7.39
CA ARG A 462 -2.29 5.59 8.66
C ARG A 462 -2.48 4.11 8.89
N ILE A 463 -1.65 3.56 9.77
CA ILE A 463 -1.90 2.23 10.32
C ILE A 463 -3.15 2.30 11.22
N GLU A 464 -4.03 1.33 11.08
CA GLU A 464 -5.32 1.22 11.79
C GLU A 464 -5.59 -0.24 12.17
N GLY A 465 -6.58 -0.44 13.04
CA GLY A 465 -7.01 -1.76 13.48
C GLY A 465 -6.41 -2.14 14.83
N LYS A 466 -6.07 -3.42 15.01
CA LYS A 466 -5.65 -3.96 16.31
C LYS A 466 -4.53 -4.99 16.16
N VAL A 467 -3.58 -4.95 17.09
CA VAL A 467 -2.50 -5.94 17.27
C VAL A 467 -2.63 -6.54 18.67
N SER A 468 -2.32 -7.82 18.81
CA SER A 468 -2.30 -8.50 20.11
C SER A 468 -1.09 -9.40 20.25
N VAL A 469 -0.83 -9.85 21.48
CA VAL A 469 0.13 -10.89 21.80
C VAL A 469 -0.65 -12.04 22.41
N HIS A 470 -0.74 -13.15 21.69
CA HIS A 470 -1.45 -14.35 22.14
C HIS A 470 -0.48 -15.36 22.76
N CYS A 471 -0.88 -15.91 23.90
CA CYS A 471 -0.25 -17.03 24.60
C CYS A 471 -1.34 -17.97 25.15
N ASP A 472 -0.99 -19.24 25.33
CA ASP A 472 -1.96 -20.28 25.74
C ASP A 472 -2.44 -20.11 27.21
N GLU A 473 -1.70 -19.34 28.01
CA GLU A 473 -2.00 -19.01 29.42
C GLU A 473 -2.14 -17.49 29.57
N ASP A 474 -2.79 -17.00 30.63
CA ASP A 474 -2.99 -15.55 30.87
C ASP A 474 -1.68 -14.77 31.18
N ALA A 475 -0.55 -15.47 31.26
CA ALA A 475 0.78 -14.89 31.45
C ALA A 475 1.86 -15.77 30.80
N LEU A 476 3.01 -15.15 30.51
CA LEU A 476 4.20 -15.79 29.94
C LEU A 476 5.24 -16.05 31.02
N LYS A 477 5.62 -17.32 31.22
CA LYS A 477 6.87 -17.66 31.90
C LYS A 477 8.03 -17.51 30.93
N ILE A 478 9.21 -17.14 31.43
CA ILE A 478 10.46 -17.19 30.67
C ILE A 478 10.62 -18.55 29.96
N GLY A 479 10.85 -18.52 28.65
CA GLY A 479 10.92 -19.69 27.78
C GLY A 479 9.60 -20.06 27.07
N ASP A 480 8.46 -19.59 27.57
CA ASP A 480 7.15 -19.83 26.93
C ASP A 480 7.09 -19.15 25.56
N LYS A 481 6.28 -19.72 24.67
CA LYS A 481 6.08 -19.21 23.31
C LYS A 481 4.85 -18.34 23.26
N ALA A 482 4.93 -17.26 22.50
CA ALA A 482 3.80 -16.40 22.18
C ALA A 482 3.81 -16.06 20.68
N LYS A 483 2.68 -15.52 20.21
CA LYS A 483 2.50 -15.08 18.84
C LYS A 483 2.00 -13.65 18.86
N ILE A 484 2.62 -12.79 18.06
CA ILE A 484 2.01 -11.52 17.70
C ILE A 484 0.92 -11.83 16.67
N CYS A 485 -0.28 -11.32 16.92
CA CYS A 485 -1.45 -11.50 16.07
C CYS A 485 -1.88 -10.17 15.46
N GLY A 486 -2.42 -10.23 14.24
CA GLY A 486 -2.89 -9.05 13.49
C GLY A 486 -2.37 -8.95 12.07
N TRP A 487 -1.33 -9.70 11.71
CA TRP A 487 -0.90 -9.84 10.31
C TRP A 487 -1.17 -11.26 9.81
N HIS A 488 -0.27 -12.24 9.96
CA HIS A 488 -0.55 -13.64 9.55
C HIS A 488 -1.22 -14.48 10.63
N ASN A 489 -0.91 -14.22 11.90
CA ASN A 489 -1.53 -14.95 13.00
C ASN A 489 -2.87 -14.31 13.38
N ALA A 490 -3.88 -15.17 13.56
CA ALA A 490 -5.14 -14.80 14.19
C ALA A 490 -5.05 -14.99 15.70
N ASP A 491 -5.78 -14.17 16.44
CA ASP A 491 -5.97 -14.35 17.87
C ASP A 491 -7.30 -15.07 18.12
N PRO A 492 -7.30 -16.30 18.70
CA PRO A 492 -8.54 -17.02 18.99
C PRO A 492 -9.41 -16.31 20.03
N ASP A 493 -8.82 -15.47 20.89
CA ASP A 493 -9.52 -14.78 21.97
C ASP A 493 -10.02 -13.39 21.55
N ASP A 494 -9.59 -12.91 20.38
CA ASP A 494 -9.87 -11.56 19.89
C ASP A 494 -10.06 -11.54 18.36
N PRO A 495 -11.28 -11.85 17.87
CA PRO A 495 -11.54 -12.00 16.44
C PRO A 495 -11.45 -10.69 15.65
N ASP A 496 -11.42 -9.54 16.32
CA ASP A 496 -11.31 -8.22 15.71
C ASP A 496 -9.85 -7.81 15.42
N VAL A 497 -8.87 -8.63 15.83
CA VAL A 497 -7.44 -8.42 15.58
C VAL A 497 -7.16 -8.40 14.07
N GLY A 498 -6.47 -7.36 13.62
CA GLY A 498 -6.16 -7.14 12.22
C GLY A 498 -5.54 -5.78 11.97
N ILE A 499 -4.32 -5.77 11.47
CA ILE A 499 -3.58 -4.57 11.09
C ILE A 499 -4.02 -4.14 9.68
N ARG A 500 -4.23 -2.85 9.49
CA ARG A 500 -4.66 -2.23 8.23
C ARG A 500 -3.82 -0.99 7.91
N PRO A 501 -3.65 -0.63 6.63
CA PRO A 501 -4.07 -1.38 5.45
C PRO A 501 -3.24 -2.65 5.21
N SER A 502 -3.91 -3.76 4.91
CA SER A 502 -3.27 -5.08 4.67
C SER A 502 -3.86 -5.84 3.49
N GLY A 503 -5.04 -5.41 3.01
CA GLY A 503 -5.73 -6.04 1.88
C GLY A 503 -4.84 -6.10 0.64
N TRP A 504 -4.90 -7.24 -0.07
CA TRP A 504 -4.05 -7.64 -1.21
C TRP A 504 -2.58 -7.92 -0.93
N VAL A 505 -2.03 -7.45 0.19
CA VAL A 505 -0.66 -7.83 0.58
C VAL A 505 -0.67 -9.16 1.31
N LEU A 506 -1.52 -9.29 2.34
CA LEU A 506 -1.53 -10.44 3.22
C LEU A 506 -1.97 -11.73 2.51
N GLY A 507 -1.15 -12.78 2.60
CA GLY A 507 -1.48 -14.11 2.09
C GLY A 507 -1.44 -14.24 0.56
N CYS A 508 -0.99 -13.20 -0.14
CA CYS A 508 -0.89 -13.23 -1.60
C CYS A 508 0.36 -14.01 -2.04
N LYS A 509 0.30 -14.59 -3.25
CA LYS A 509 1.37 -15.46 -3.78
C LYS A 509 2.72 -14.74 -3.89
N ASN A 510 2.70 -13.44 -4.15
CA ASN A 510 3.87 -12.59 -4.34
C ASN A 510 4.11 -11.61 -3.17
N GLU A 511 3.61 -11.91 -1.96
CA GLU A 511 3.74 -11.05 -0.78
C GLU A 511 5.21 -10.72 -0.45
N SER A 512 6.15 -11.61 -0.76
CA SER A 512 7.59 -11.39 -0.60
C SER A 512 8.14 -10.24 -1.45
N ASP A 513 7.45 -9.88 -2.53
CA ASP A 513 7.90 -8.89 -3.51
C ASP A 513 7.21 -7.53 -3.30
N LEU A 514 6.21 -7.47 -2.42
CA LEU A 514 5.43 -6.27 -2.14
C LEU A 514 6.14 -5.35 -1.11
N PRO A 515 5.97 -4.02 -1.25
CA PRO A 515 6.68 -3.04 -0.42
C PRO A 515 6.26 -3.05 1.05
N VAL A 516 4.97 -3.21 1.34
CA VAL A 516 4.40 -3.01 2.69
C VAL A 516 4.58 -4.25 3.56
N ARG A 517 5.10 -4.08 4.78
CA ARG A 517 5.15 -5.12 5.83
C ARG A 517 5.13 -4.54 7.25
N PRO A 518 4.69 -5.31 8.25
CA PRO A 518 4.75 -4.88 9.63
C PRO A 518 6.20 -4.83 10.15
N ILE A 519 6.48 -3.81 10.96
CA ILE A 519 7.64 -3.72 11.85
C ILE A 519 7.08 -3.81 13.27
N PHE A 520 7.58 -4.76 14.06
CA PHE A 520 7.16 -4.96 15.43
C PHE A 520 8.24 -4.52 16.40
N ARG A 521 7.82 -3.83 17.46
CA ARG A 521 8.66 -3.40 18.56
C ARG A 521 8.02 -3.82 19.87
N LEU A 522 8.77 -4.57 20.67
CA LEU A 522 8.31 -5.09 21.95
C LEU A 522 8.75 -4.15 23.08
N TYR A 523 7.80 -3.81 23.94
CA TYR A 523 8.00 -3.01 25.13
C TYR A 523 7.70 -3.83 26.38
N MET A 524 8.50 -3.62 27.43
CA MET A 524 8.15 -4.02 28.79
C MET A 524 7.74 -2.77 29.56
N SER A 525 6.63 -2.85 30.31
CA SER A 525 6.21 -1.81 31.25
C SER A 525 5.78 -2.44 32.57
N ASP A 526 5.93 -1.69 33.67
CA ASP A 526 5.40 -2.07 34.99
C ASP A 526 3.96 -1.54 35.19
N ILE A 527 3.42 -0.80 34.21
CA ILE A 527 2.11 -0.17 34.25
C ILE A 527 1.18 -0.88 33.29
N ASP A 528 0.00 -1.27 33.79
CA ASP A 528 -1.10 -1.70 32.93
C ASP A 528 -1.77 -0.45 32.34
N ASP A 529 -1.34 -0.11 31.12
CA ASP A 529 -1.77 1.10 30.42
C ASP A 529 -2.98 0.82 29.51
N ASP A 530 -4.01 1.66 29.66
CA ASP A 530 -5.21 1.67 28.80
C ASP A 530 -4.96 2.31 27.42
N LEU A 531 -3.75 2.83 27.17
CA LEU A 531 -3.28 3.39 25.90
C LEU A 531 -4.22 4.46 25.33
N PRO A 532 -4.42 5.58 26.04
CA PRO A 532 -5.32 6.65 25.59
C PRO A 532 -5.01 7.12 24.16
N GLU A 533 -6.06 7.45 23.39
CA GLU A 533 -5.93 8.03 22.05
C GLU A 533 -5.20 9.37 22.11
N ASP A 534 -4.38 9.64 21.08
CA ASP A 534 -3.65 10.89 20.97
C ASP A 534 -3.37 11.27 19.51
N ASN A 535 -3.28 12.57 19.25
CA ASN A 535 -3.10 13.15 17.91
C ASN A 535 -1.76 13.90 17.77
N ALA A 536 -0.78 13.58 18.62
CA ALA A 536 0.56 14.15 18.56
C ALA A 536 1.15 14.07 17.14
N SER A 537 1.62 15.23 16.67
CA SER A 537 2.22 15.39 15.35
C SER A 537 3.44 16.30 15.45
N ILE A 538 4.48 15.98 14.70
CA ILE A 538 5.69 16.80 14.60
C ILE A 538 5.65 17.55 13.28
N PHE A 539 5.66 18.87 13.37
CA PHE A 539 5.84 19.77 12.24
C PHE A 539 7.30 20.18 12.15
N ALA A 540 7.79 20.31 10.92
CA ALA A 540 9.16 20.67 10.64
C ALA A 540 9.22 21.80 9.62
N GLN A 541 10.15 22.71 9.85
CA GLN A 541 10.54 23.76 8.92
C GLN A 541 12.06 23.77 8.79
N CYS A 542 12.57 23.99 7.58
CA CYS A 542 14.00 24.08 7.34
C CYS A 542 14.32 25.03 6.18
N GLY A 543 15.57 25.48 6.12
CA GLY A 543 16.14 26.14 4.95
C GLY A 543 16.78 25.10 4.02
N VAL A 544 16.61 25.29 2.72
CA VAL A 544 17.28 24.49 1.69
C VAL A 544 18.25 25.39 0.96
N ALA A 545 19.52 24.99 0.89
CA ALA A 545 20.57 25.77 0.25
C ALA A 545 20.15 26.16 -1.19
N THR A 546 20.25 27.44 -1.53
CA THR A 546 19.77 28.10 -2.78
C THR A 546 18.26 28.37 -2.91
N TRP A 547 17.39 27.75 -2.09
CA TRP A 547 15.93 27.90 -2.20
C TRP A 547 15.29 28.64 -1.04
N GLY A 548 16.03 28.85 0.04
CA GLY A 548 15.51 29.56 1.21
C GLY A 548 14.72 28.66 2.15
N TRP A 549 14.04 29.29 3.09
CA TRP A 549 13.13 28.63 4.03
C TRP A 549 11.91 28.04 3.31
N GLN A 550 11.65 26.76 3.57
CA GLN A 550 10.53 26.04 3.01
C GLN A 550 9.25 26.21 3.86
N PRO A 551 8.06 25.99 3.29
CA PRO A 551 6.84 25.85 4.06
C PRO A 551 6.97 24.76 5.12
N GLU A 552 6.25 24.93 6.23
CA GLU A 552 6.20 23.92 7.27
C GLU A 552 5.43 22.68 6.78
N SER A 553 5.94 21.49 7.08
CA SER A 553 5.34 20.21 6.71
C SER A 553 5.44 19.19 7.85
N LEU A 554 4.70 18.08 7.73
CA LEU A 554 4.76 17.00 8.70
C LEU A 554 6.09 16.24 8.59
N ALA A 555 6.81 16.15 9.70
CA ALA A 555 8.17 15.64 9.76
C ALA A 555 8.31 14.16 9.35
N HIS A 556 7.24 13.36 9.46
CA HIS A 556 7.22 11.97 9.02
C HIS A 556 7.18 11.83 7.50
N ARG A 557 6.74 12.87 6.78
CA ARG A 557 6.72 12.89 5.31
C ARG A 557 8.09 13.24 4.75
N HIS A 558 8.59 14.42 5.10
CA HIS A 558 9.94 14.88 4.75
C HIS A 558 10.35 16.14 5.53
N ILE A 559 11.66 16.32 5.69
CA ILE A 559 12.30 17.57 6.06
C ILE A 559 13.44 17.79 5.07
N GLY A 560 13.54 18.99 4.52
CA GLY A 560 14.57 19.34 3.54
C GLY A 560 14.24 18.87 2.13
N TYR A 561 15.29 18.63 1.36
CA TYR A 561 15.18 18.29 -0.05
C TYR A 561 16.01 17.05 -0.42
N PRO A 562 15.48 15.84 -0.15
CA PRO A 562 16.22 14.58 -0.37
C PRO A 562 16.53 14.24 -1.84
N HIS A 563 15.96 14.97 -2.81
CA HIS A 563 15.98 14.58 -4.23
C HIS A 563 17.16 15.13 -5.06
N GLY A 564 17.84 16.22 -4.68
CA GLY A 564 18.77 16.83 -5.64
C GLY A 564 19.74 17.89 -5.16
N GLY A 565 20.89 17.50 -4.63
CA GLY A 565 22.07 18.37 -4.69
C GLY A 565 22.07 19.56 -3.72
N HIS A 566 21.01 19.79 -2.95
CA HIS A 566 20.93 20.85 -1.95
C HIS A 566 20.97 20.32 -0.51
N SER A 567 21.79 20.95 0.32
CA SER A 567 21.85 20.66 1.75
C SER A 567 20.81 21.46 2.54
N ILE A 568 20.43 20.95 3.70
CA ILE A 568 19.63 21.67 4.68
C ILE A 568 20.51 22.68 5.42
N TYR A 569 20.02 23.91 5.57
CA TYR A 569 20.52 24.89 6.54
C TYR A 569 19.35 25.30 7.43
N GLY A 570 19.60 25.42 8.73
CA GLY A 570 18.55 25.75 9.68
C GLY A 570 17.47 24.68 9.88
N LEU A 571 16.95 24.61 11.10
CA LEU A 571 15.92 23.66 11.49
C LEU A 571 15.00 24.28 12.53
N GLY A 572 13.70 24.03 12.39
CA GLY A 572 12.69 24.26 13.42
C GLY A 572 11.76 23.06 13.48
N LEU A 573 11.55 22.51 14.68
CA LEU A 573 10.60 21.43 14.94
C LEU A 573 9.59 21.88 15.98
N ARG A 574 8.31 21.56 15.77
CA ARG A 574 7.22 21.86 16.70
C ARG A 574 6.36 20.63 16.92
N LEU A 575 6.00 20.38 18.17
CA LEU A 575 5.06 19.35 18.57
C LEU A 575 3.67 19.97 18.74
N GLU A 576 2.65 19.37 18.14
CA GLU A 576 1.26 19.79 18.30
C GLU A 576 0.31 18.60 18.46
N GLY A 577 -0.89 18.88 18.98
CA GLY A 577 -1.99 17.92 19.01
C GLY A 577 -1.89 16.83 20.08
N SER A 578 -0.84 16.83 20.91
CA SER A 578 -0.71 15.85 21.98
C SER A 578 -1.61 16.17 23.18
N ALA A 579 -2.26 15.14 23.72
CA ALA A 579 -2.98 15.16 24.98
C ALA A 579 -2.03 15.12 26.20
N PHE A 580 -0.78 14.71 26.01
CA PHE A 580 0.21 14.61 27.08
C PHE A 580 1.06 15.89 27.15
N PRO A 581 1.16 16.54 28.32
CA PRO A 581 2.06 17.67 28.53
C PRO A 581 3.51 17.32 28.19
N GLY A 582 4.21 18.24 27.53
CA GLY A 582 5.61 18.05 27.18
C GLY A 582 6.03 18.92 26.01
N SER A 583 7.28 18.74 25.60
CA SER A 583 7.94 19.55 24.57
C SER A 583 8.83 18.69 23.70
N ILE A 584 8.99 19.08 22.43
CA ILE A 584 10.04 18.55 21.56
C ILE A 584 11.28 19.43 21.65
N HIS A 585 12.42 18.80 21.90
CA HIS A 585 13.74 19.43 21.93
C HIS A 585 14.61 18.85 20.83
N TYR A 586 15.51 19.68 20.32
CA TYR A 586 16.41 19.28 19.25
C TYR A 586 17.69 20.09 19.29
N ALA A 587 18.74 19.49 18.77
CA ALA A 587 20.02 20.15 18.59
C ALA A 587 20.58 19.80 17.21
N ALA A 588 21.24 20.76 16.58
CA ALA A 588 21.93 20.53 15.32
C ALA A 588 23.40 20.91 15.41
N GLN A 589 24.24 20.15 14.71
CA GLN A 589 25.66 20.40 14.57
C GLN A 589 25.97 20.61 13.09
N ARG A 590 26.84 21.58 12.81
CA ARG A 590 27.28 21.89 11.44
C ARG A 590 28.09 20.72 10.86
N TYR A 591 28.02 20.52 9.55
CA TYR A 591 28.83 19.50 8.83
C TYR A 591 30.34 19.70 8.96
N SER A 592 30.79 20.90 9.28
CA SER A 592 32.19 21.26 9.57
C SER A 592 32.60 21.04 11.03
N GLY A 593 31.69 20.60 11.89
CA GLY A 593 31.89 20.47 13.33
C GLY A 593 31.55 21.76 14.10
N GLY A 594 31.91 21.77 15.39
CA GLY A 594 31.60 22.86 16.33
C GLY A 594 30.63 22.43 17.43
N GLU A 595 30.12 23.40 18.19
CA GLU A 595 29.16 23.15 19.27
C GLU A 595 27.77 22.76 18.73
N TRP A 596 27.03 22.02 19.55
CA TRP A 596 25.61 21.76 19.32
C TRP A 596 24.82 23.04 19.57
N VAL A 597 23.94 23.39 18.62
CA VAL A 597 23.00 24.50 18.79
C VAL A 597 21.63 23.92 19.10
N GLU A 598 21.12 24.23 20.28
CA GLU A 598 19.87 23.68 20.83
C GLU A 598 18.66 24.59 20.56
N GLY A 599 17.50 23.97 20.39
CA GLY A 599 16.21 24.59 20.25
C GLY A 599 15.10 23.69 20.80
N SER A 600 13.92 24.27 20.97
CA SER A 600 12.71 23.57 21.40
C SER A 600 11.47 24.22 20.78
N ASP A 601 10.41 23.45 20.57
CA ASP A 601 9.07 23.90 20.15
C ASP A 601 9.04 25.15 19.26
N GLY A 602 9.34 24.97 17.97
CA GLY A 602 9.29 26.01 16.94
C GLY A 602 10.50 26.95 16.88
N ALA A 603 11.44 26.88 17.83
CA ALA A 603 12.66 27.69 17.82
C ALA A 603 13.60 27.35 16.65
N ARG A 604 13.77 28.28 15.70
CA ARG A 604 14.72 28.08 14.59
C ARG A 604 16.16 28.11 15.09
N ILE A 605 16.92 27.06 14.79
CA ILE A 605 18.35 26.95 15.04
C ILE A 605 19.12 26.97 13.72
N LEU A 606 20.40 27.39 13.74
CA LEU A 606 21.27 27.41 12.56
C LEU A 606 20.68 28.21 11.36
N ASP A 607 20.16 29.40 11.62
CA ASP A 607 19.29 30.16 10.71
C ASP A 607 19.99 30.87 9.54
N THR A 608 21.30 30.68 9.37
CA THR A 608 22.08 31.27 8.27
C THR A 608 22.38 30.26 7.16
N GLU A 609 22.43 30.70 5.90
CA GLU A 609 22.72 29.81 4.76
C GLU A 609 24.09 29.12 4.84
N SER A 610 25.02 29.67 5.63
CA SER A 610 26.32 29.05 5.91
C SER A 610 26.27 27.91 6.93
N ASP A 611 25.20 27.81 7.72
CA ASP A 611 25.06 26.82 8.79
C ASP A 611 24.46 25.50 8.28
N ILE A 612 25.19 24.86 7.37
CA ILE A 612 24.75 23.59 6.79
C ILE A 612 24.77 22.47 7.85
N LEU A 613 23.65 21.74 7.96
CA LEU A 613 23.48 20.64 8.91
C LEU A 613 24.35 19.43 8.54
N GLY A 614 25.04 18.86 9.54
CA GLY A 614 25.72 17.58 9.43
C GLY A 614 25.17 16.50 10.35
N ARG A 615 24.69 16.90 11.53
CA ARG A 615 24.05 16.00 12.50
C ARG A 615 22.92 16.67 13.24
N VAL A 616 22.03 15.85 13.75
CA VAL A 616 20.85 16.28 14.52
C VAL A 616 20.60 15.33 15.69
N LYS A 617 20.14 15.88 16.80
CA LYS A 617 19.58 15.16 17.94
C LYS A 617 18.16 15.67 18.13
N VAL A 618 17.21 14.79 18.42
CA VAL A 618 15.81 15.15 18.71
C VAL A 618 15.34 14.27 19.85
N TRP A 619 14.65 14.84 20.83
CA TRP A 619 14.12 14.10 21.97
C TRP A 619 12.85 14.77 22.51
N LEU A 620 12.10 14.00 23.30
CA LEU A 620 10.89 14.46 23.97
C LEU A 620 11.17 14.70 25.46
N THR A 621 10.45 15.65 26.05
CA THR A 621 10.50 15.95 27.50
C THR A 621 9.09 16.10 28.06
N GLY A 622 8.92 15.92 29.37
CA GLY A 622 7.61 15.91 30.01
C GLY A 622 6.91 14.56 29.90
N GLU A 623 5.60 14.53 30.17
CA GLU A 623 4.77 13.32 30.18
C GLU A 623 4.73 12.61 28.82
N ILE A 624 4.74 13.36 27.72
CA ILE A 624 4.73 12.78 26.37
C ILE A 624 5.91 11.81 26.13
N ALA A 625 7.05 12.03 26.79
CA ALA A 625 8.23 11.16 26.70
C ALA A 625 7.99 9.74 27.23
N ASP A 626 7.01 9.55 28.12
CA ASP A 626 6.63 8.22 28.61
C ASP A 626 5.67 7.49 27.67
N HIS A 627 5.03 8.19 26.72
CA HIS A 627 4.06 7.62 25.79
C HIS A 627 4.55 7.52 24.33
N TYR A 628 5.65 8.19 24.00
CA TYR A 628 6.24 8.16 22.66
C TYR A 628 7.76 8.01 22.71
N ASP A 629 8.27 7.18 21.82
CA ASP A 629 9.64 7.22 21.34
C ASP A 629 9.70 7.97 19.99
N LEU A 630 10.91 8.30 19.54
CA LEU A 630 11.14 8.85 18.20
C LEU A 630 11.94 7.90 17.33
N GLU A 631 11.71 7.99 16.04
CA GLU A 631 12.61 7.45 15.03
C GLU A 631 13.05 8.56 14.09
N ILE A 632 14.36 8.67 13.86
CA ILE A 632 14.97 9.69 13.01
C ILE A 632 15.75 9.01 11.91
N ARG A 633 15.55 9.47 10.67
CA ARG A 633 16.36 9.08 9.51
C ARG A 633 16.90 10.32 8.82
N THR A 634 18.09 10.20 8.26
CA THR A 634 18.75 11.28 7.53
C THR A 634 19.21 10.79 6.16
N LYS A 635 19.26 11.68 5.18
CA LYS A 635 19.84 11.44 3.86
C LYS A 635 20.97 12.42 3.64
N LEU A 636 22.10 11.92 3.15
CA LEU A 636 23.29 12.72 2.90
C LEU A 636 23.37 13.19 1.44
N LEU A 637 23.96 14.36 1.25
CA LEU A 637 24.01 15.06 -0.04
C LEU A 637 24.95 14.39 -1.05
N ASN A 638 26.23 14.23 -0.68
CA ASN A 638 27.32 13.82 -1.59
C ASN A 638 28.14 12.62 -1.09
N GLY A 639 27.66 11.92 -0.05
CA GLY A 639 28.28 10.70 0.48
C GLY A 639 27.90 9.47 -0.34
N SER A 640 27.09 8.57 0.24
CA SER A 640 26.47 7.44 -0.46
C SER A 640 25.17 7.80 -1.20
N GLY A 641 24.56 8.96 -0.89
CA GLY A 641 23.20 9.31 -1.33
C GLY A 641 22.12 8.42 -0.70
N GLU A 642 22.50 7.57 0.26
CA GLU A 642 21.61 6.63 0.93
C GLU A 642 20.87 7.29 2.09
N TRP A 643 19.63 6.88 2.28
CA TRP A 643 18.97 7.04 3.56
C TRP A 643 19.68 6.22 4.64
N SER A 644 19.93 6.84 5.80
CA SER A 644 20.51 6.17 6.96
C SER A 644 19.58 5.07 7.48
N ASP A 645 20.17 4.14 8.22
CA ASP A 645 19.39 3.30 9.12
C ASP A 645 18.66 4.18 10.15
N PRO A 646 17.50 3.72 10.66
CA PRO A 646 16.79 4.37 11.75
C PRO A 646 17.66 4.63 12.98
N VAL A 647 17.61 5.86 13.49
CA VAL A 647 18.10 6.20 14.83
C VAL A 647 16.90 6.34 15.75
N TYR A 648 16.77 5.40 16.68
CA TYR A 648 15.70 5.42 17.67
C TYR A 648 16.09 6.22 18.90
N VAL A 649 15.15 7.02 19.38
CA VAL A 649 15.29 7.83 20.60
C VAL A 649 14.28 7.33 21.62
N ASN A 650 14.79 6.54 22.56
CA ASN A 650 14.00 5.97 23.64
C ASN A 650 13.82 7.04 24.73
N CYS A 651 12.64 7.65 24.79
CA CYS A 651 12.37 8.76 25.68
C CYS A 651 11.82 8.26 27.03
N SER A 652 11.98 9.02 28.11
CA SER A 652 11.22 8.80 29.36
C SER A 652 11.20 10.08 30.18
N ALA A 653 10.09 10.35 30.86
CA ALA A 653 10.01 11.46 31.80
C ALA A 653 10.84 11.19 33.07
N SER A 654 10.99 9.93 33.46
CA SER A 654 11.76 9.50 34.65
C SER A 654 13.28 9.53 34.42
N ALA A 655 13.71 9.38 33.17
CA ALA A 655 15.09 9.46 32.72
C ALA A 655 15.19 10.39 31.50
N PRO A 656 14.96 11.71 31.69
CA PRO A 656 14.89 12.66 30.59
C PRO A 656 16.22 12.76 29.86
N LEU A 657 16.15 12.82 28.54
CA LEU A 657 17.30 13.05 27.68
C LEU A 657 17.64 14.54 27.62
N ASP A 658 18.89 14.81 27.30
CA ASP A 658 19.44 16.14 27.04
C ASP A 658 20.38 16.09 25.82
N VAL A 659 20.98 17.23 25.45
CA VAL A 659 21.92 17.29 24.32
C VAL A 659 23.11 16.34 24.44
N ASN A 660 23.51 15.94 25.65
CA ASN A 660 24.67 15.08 25.88
C ASN A 660 24.31 13.60 25.75
N THR A 661 23.08 13.24 26.14
CA THR A 661 22.60 11.85 26.22
C THR A 661 21.74 11.44 25.02
N ALA A 662 21.06 12.38 24.36
CA ALA A 662 20.28 12.09 23.17
C ALA A 662 21.15 11.54 22.02
N PRO A 663 20.72 10.48 21.33
CA PRO A 663 21.45 9.90 20.21
C PRO A 663 21.46 10.87 19.02
N ALA A 664 22.59 10.93 18.33
CA ALA A 664 22.73 11.75 17.13
C ALA A 664 22.43 10.94 15.87
N ALA A 665 21.63 11.53 14.99
CA ALA A 665 21.46 11.10 13.60
C ALA A 665 22.37 11.92 12.67
N GLY A 666 22.89 11.29 11.63
CA GLY A 666 23.94 11.84 10.74
C GLY A 666 25.33 11.29 11.08
N ILE A 667 26.32 11.67 10.26
CA ILE A 667 27.71 11.20 10.38
C ILE A 667 28.55 12.23 11.14
N GLU A 668 29.55 11.77 11.90
CA GLU A 668 30.51 12.66 12.58
C GLU A 668 31.08 13.73 11.63
N PRO A 669 31.09 15.02 12.02
CA PRO A 669 31.49 16.09 11.10
C PRO A 669 33.00 16.06 10.82
N ASP A 670 33.39 16.10 9.54
CA ASP A 670 34.79 16.24 9.10
C ASP A 670 34.98 17.40 8.09
N GLY A 671 33.92 18.15 7.81
CA GLY A 671 33.90 19.24 6.82
C GLY A 671 33.81 18.77 5.36
N ALA A 672 33.72 17.48 5.09
CA ALA A 672 33.52 16.97 3.74
C ALA A 672 32.07 17.21 3.27
N ASP A 673 31.90 17.51 1.98
CA ASP A 673 30.59 17.69 1.37
C ASP A 673 29.68 16.46 1.52
N GLY A 674 30.27 15.28 1.69
CA GLY A 674 29.56 14.02 1.90
C GLY A 674 28.78 13.94 3.21
N ASN A 675 29.11 14.78 4.20
CA ASN A 675 28.47 14.76 5.52
C ASN A 675 27.32 15.77 5.64
N LYS A 676 27.03 16.53 4.57
CA LYS A 676 25.91 17.46 4.54
C LYS A 676 24.60 16.69 4.48
N ILE A 677 23.69 16.96 5.41
CA ILE A 677 22.33 16.41 5.36
C ILE A 677 21.52 17.16 4.29
N CYS A 678 20.82 16.42 3.44
CA CYS A 678 19.90 16.95 2.44
C CYS A 678 18.44 16.59 2.70
N GLY A 679 18.18 15.56 3.49
CA GLY A 679 16.82 15.10 3.80
C GLY A 679 16.73 14.47 5.17
N MET A 680 15.56 14.54 5.82
CA MET A 680 15.29 13.84 7.07
C MET A 680 13.84 13.37 7.17
N ASN A 681 13.58 12.38 8.02
CA ASN A 681 12.26 12.02 8.52
C ASN A 681 12.30 11.86 10.04
N ILE A 682 11.22 12.26 10.70
CA ILE A 682 11.04 12.04 12.13
C ILE A 682 9.65 11.45 12.35
N HIS A 683 9.59 10.26 12.96
CA HIS A 683 8.34 9.58 13.30
C HIS A 683 8.18 9.54 14.83
N LEU A 684 6.94 9.74 15.27
CA LEU A 684 6.50 9.39 16.62
C LEU A 684 6.16 7.90 16.65
N VAL A 685 6.69 7.18 17.63
CA VAL A 685 6.41 5.76 17.85
C VAL A 685 5.68 5.62 19.18
N ARG A 686 4.38 5.29 19.12
CA ARG A 686 3.56 5.10 20.33
C ARG A 686 4.09 3.92 21.15
N LYS A 687 4.05 4.04 22.47
CA LYS A 687 4.42 2.97 23.41
C LYS A 687 3.53 3.01 24.67
N PRO A 688 3.44 1.91 25.44
CA PRO A 688 2.82 1.95 26.77
C PRO A 688 3.59 2.91 27.69
N GLN A 689 2.89 3.51 28.64
CA GLN A 689 3.46 4.43 29.61
C GLN A 689 4.71 3.86 30.27
N GLY A 690 5.82 4.61 30.20
CA GLY A 690 7.11 4.22 30.78
C GLY A 690 7.76 3.00 30.11
N GLY A 691 7.24 2.56 28.96
CA GLY A 691 7.67 1.36 28.27
C GLY A 691 9.13 1.41 27.86
N ARG A 692 9.88 0.35 28.18
CA ARG A 692 11.26 0.13 27.73
C ARG A 692 11.29 -0.87 26.58
N VAL A 693 12.06 -0.57 25.55
CA VAL A 693 12.22 -1.49 24.41
C VAL A 693 13.01 -2.72 24.83
N VAL A 694 12.52 -3.91 24.46
CA VAL A 694 13.25 -5.17 24.65
C VAL A 694 13.64 -5.84 23.34
N ARG A 695 12.91 -5.57 22.25
CA ARG A 695 13.18 -6.19 20.94
C ARG A 695 12.52 -5.41 19.81
N GLU A 696 13.11 -5.45 18.63
CA GLU A 696 12.51 -4.95 17.39
C GLU A 696 12.85 -5.90 16.23
N PHE A 697 11.89 -6.13 15.32
CA PHE A 697 12.05 -7.04 14.17
C PHE A 697 10.91 -6.88 13.14
N SER A 698 11.12 -7.38 11.93
CA SER A 698 10.14 -7.38 10.83
C SER A 698 9.82 -8.76 10.24
N ASP A 699 10.50 -9.82 10.70
CA ASP A 699 10.61 -11.06 9.93
C ASP A 699 9.82 -12.25 10.51
N SER A 700 9.47 -12.24 11.79
CA SER A 700 8.79 -13.35 12.47
C SER A 700 7.79 -12.84 13.51
N GLU A 701 6.55 -13.30 13.45
CA GLU A 701 5.53 -13.00 14.46
C GLU A 701 5.55 -13.97 15.65
N ASN A 702 6.37 -15.02 15.61
CA ASN A 702 6.56 -15.93 16.74
C ASN A 702 7.64 -15.38 17.67
N LEU A 703 7.36 -15.41 18.98
CA LEU A 703 8.30 -15.03 20.03
C LEU A 703 8.41 -16.13 21.10
N ALA A 704 9.51 -16.08 21.85
CA ALA A 704 9.68 -16.82 23.08
C ALA A 704 10.10 -15.84 24.17
N ALA A 705 9.56 -15.99 25.37
CA ALA A 705 9.83 -15.11 26.50
C ALA A 705 11.31 -15.20 26.90
N ASP A 706 12.01 -14.06 26.87
CA ASP A 706 13.45 -13.99 27.13
C ASP A 706 13.72 -13.47 28.54
N ALA A 707 14.69 -14.07 29.24
CA ALA A 707 15.05 -13.68 30.60
C ALA A 707 15.48 -12.20 30.72
N SER A 708 16.03 -11.60 29.66
CA SER A 708 16.43 -10.18 29.63
C SER A 708 15.26 -9.20 29.68
N TRP A 709 14.02 -9.67 29.51
CA TRP A 709 12.82 -8.85 29.61
C TRP A 709 12.42 -8.56 31.06
N GLY A 710 12.87 -9.37 32.01
CA GLY A 710 12.44 -9.23 33.42
C GLY A 710 10.92 -9.43 33.60
N PRO A 711 10.41 -9.25 34.84
CA PRO A 711 8.98 -9.26 35.11
C PRO A 711 8.32 -7.96 34.61
N GLY A 712 7.01 -8.01 34.40
CA GLY A 712 6.20 -6.85 34.01
C GLY A 712 5.14 -7.22 32.97
N LEU A 713 4.72 -6.24 32.17
CA LEU A 713 3.76 -6.41 31.09
C LEU A 713 4.45 -6.22 29.74
N LEU A 714 4.31 -7.22 28.88
CA LEU A 714 4.80 -7.21 27.51
C LEU A 714 3.75 -6.61 26.58
N TYR A 715 4.15 -5.59 25.84
CA TYR A 715 3.36 -4.94 24.81
C TYR A 715 4.03 -5.13 23.45
N ALA A 716 3.24 -5.36 22.41
CA ALA A 716 3.69 -5.30 21.02
C ALA A 716 3.18 -4.02 20.36
N ALA A 717 4.11 -3.19 19.89
CA ALA A 717 3.81 -2.07 19.00
C ALA A 717 4.05 -2.49 17.54
N ALA A 718 3.10 -2.18 16.66
CA ALA A 718 3.16 -2.46 15.24
C ALA A 718 3.15 -1.17 14.42
N MET A 719 4.02 -1.11 13.41
CA MET A 719 4.09 -0.08 12.38
C MET A 719 4.05 -0.74 11.00
N LEU A 720 3.68 -0.02 9.94
CA LEU A 720 3.73 -0.54 8.56
C LEU A 720 4.88 0.10 7.78
N GLY A 721 5.95 -0.65 7.57
CA GLY A 721 7.15 -0.22 6.85
C GLY A 721 7.15 -0.57 5.36
N ILE A 722 8.06 0.07 4.63
CA ILE A 722 8.29 -0.02 3.18
C ILE A 722 9.69 -0.58 2.95
N ARG A 723 9.80 -1.82 2.49
CA ARG A 723 11.08 -2.55 2.46
C ARG A 723 11.68 -2.82 1.09
N THR A 724 10.93 -2.62 0.00
CA THR A 724 11.41 -2.96 -1.36
C THR A 724 12.16 -1.82 -2.03
N VAL A 725 12.26 -0.66 -1.38
CA VAL A 725 12.90 0.54 -1.90
C VAL A 725 14.38 0.55 -1.53
N SER A 726 15.25 0.84 -2.49
CA SER A 726 16.68 1.00 -2.23
C SER A 726 16.94 2.21 -1.34
N LYS A 727 17.91 2.12 -0.44
CA LYS A 727 18.36 3.30 0.35
C LYS A 727 18.83 4.45 -0.56
N THR A 728 19.34 4.14 -1.75
CA THR A 728 19.78 5.12 -2.76
C THR A 728 18.64 5.73 -3.58
N ASP A 729 17.39 5.30 -3.40
CA ASP A 729 16.26 5.90 -4.13
C ASP A 729 16.13 7.40 -3.80
N ARG A 730 15.92 8.21 -4.83
CA ARG A 730 15.90 9.69 -4.72
C ARG A 730 14.49 10.25 -4.60
N TYR A 731 13.49 9.45 -4.96
CA TYR A 731 12.10 9.87 -5.07
C TYR A 731 11.27 9.41 -3.87
N VAL A 732 11.66 8.33 -3.20
CA VAL A 732 10.98 7.85 -1.99
C VAL A 732 11.58 8.51 -0.74
N TRP A 733 10.73 9.26 -0.04
CA TRP A 733 11.14 10.12 1.07
C TRP A 733 10.61 9.70 2.44
N THR A 734 9.77 8.68 2.53
CA THR A 734 9.36 8.05 3.79
C THR A 734 9.51 6.54 3.66
N ASP A 735 9.68 5.83 4.78
CA ASP A 735 9.77 4.37 4.80
C ASP A 735 8.60 3.69 5.49
N ARG A 736 7.57 4.42 5.91
CA ARG A 736 6.43 3.82 6.62
C ARG A 736 5.17 4.67 6.54
N TYR A 737 4.06 4.03 6.89
CA TYR A 737 2.79 4.71 7.12
C TYR A 737 2.83 5.51 8.42
N LEU A 738 1.97 6.52 8.51
CA LEU A 738 1.75 7.26 9.74
C LEU A 738 1.12 6.37 10.82
N GLY A 739 1.58 6.51 12.06
CA GLY A 739 0.96 5.90 13.24
C GLY A 739 1.62 4.62 13.74
N THR A 740 1.11 4.11 14.86
CA THR A 740 1.57 2.89 15.54
C THR A 740 0.38 2.28 16.27
N LEU A 741 0.18 0.97 16.16
CA LEU A 741 -0.77 0.23 16.99
C LEU A 741 -0.03 -0.37 18.17
N VAL A 742 -0.62 -0.38 19.36
CA VAL A 742 -0.01 -1.01 20.54
C VAL A 742 -1.01 -2.02 21.11
N SER A 743 -0.55 -3.22 21.44
CA SER A 743 -1.38 -4.29 22.01
C SER A 743 -1.78 -3.97 23.45
N ARG A 744 -2.64 -4.81 24.04
CA ARG A 744 -2.72 -4.89 25.50
C ARG A 744 -1.46 -5.56 26.09
N GLY A 745 -1.22 -5.31 27.37
CA GLY A 745 -0.10 -5.91 28.10
C GLY A 745 -0.36 -7.38 28.42
N VAL A 746 0.61 -8.25 28.13
CA VAL A 746 0.63 -9.65 28.58
C VAL A 746 1.61 -9.78 29.73
N ARG A 747 1.14 -10.30 30.87
CA ARG A 747 1.99 -10.44 32.05
C ARG A 747 3.15 -11.40 31.77
N VAL A 748 4.37 -10.98 32.10
CA VAL A 748 5.57 -11.82 32.05
C VAL A 748 6.04 -12.05 33.48
N VAL A 749 6.18 -13.33 33.85
CA VAL A 749 6.60 -13.73 35.19
C VAL A 749 7.95 -14.44 35.16
N THR A 750 8.75 -14.20 36.18
CA THR A 750 10.05 -14.86 36.37
C THR A 750 10.00 -16.00 37.39
N THR A 751 8.92 -16.11 38.16
CA THR A 751 8.67 -17.12 39.18
C THR A 751 7.33 -17.80 38.90
N CYS A 752 7.25 -19.12 39.10
CA CYS A 752 5.99 -19.87 39.03
C CYS A 752 6.08 -21.18 39.83
N VAL A 753 4.93 -21.82 40.07
CA VAL A 753 4.86 -23.17 40.63
C VAL A 753 4.25 -24.12 39.61
N GLU A 754 4.94 -25.20 39.27
CA GLU A 754 4.46 -26.24 38.35
C GLU A 754 4.06 -27.50 39.13
N TYR A 755 2.91 -28.07 38.78
CA TYR A 755 2.33 -29.22 39.44
C TYR A 755 2.32 -30.44 38.53
N TYR A 756 3.00 -31.51 38.94
CA TYR A 756 3.11 -32.75 38.20
C TYR A 756 2.39 -33.88 38.93
N ALA A 757 1.38 -34.45 38.28
CA ALA A 757 0.63 -35.58 38.83
C ALA A 757 1.01 -36.86 38.09
N ASP A 758 1.41 -37.88 38.85
CA ASP A 758 1.59 -39.26 38.36
C ASP A 758 2.66 -39.45 37.29
N GLY A 759 3.62 -38.53 37.29
CA GLY A 759 4.79 -38.53 36.44
C GLY A 759 5.67 -37.32 36.75
N ILE A 760 6.72 -37.14 35.96
CA ILE A 760 7.73 -36.08 36.17
C ILE A 760 8.06 -35.32 34.89
N GLU A 761 7.48 -35.74 33.76
CA GLU A 761 7.71 -35.11 32.47
C GLU A 761 6.73 -33.96 32.25
N GLN A 762 7.02 -33.05 31.31
CA GLN A 762 6.15 -31.91 31.01
C GLN A 762 4.71 -32.31 30.66
N LYS A 763 4.52 -33.50 30.05
CA LYS A 763 3.19 -34.04 29.72
C LYS A 763 2.35 -34.40 30.95
N ASP A 764 2.99 -34.54 32.11
CA ASP A 764 2.39 -34.92 33.39
C ASP A 764 2.05 -33.68 34.24
N MET A 765 2.36 -32.47 33.73
CA MET A 765 1.99 -31.21 34.38
C MET A 765 0.47 -31.01 34.28
N VAL A 766 -0.20 -30.87 35.43
CA VAL A 766 -1.66 -30.71 35.53
C VAL A 766 -2.08 -29.27 35.79
N TYR A 767 -1.19 -28.47 36.35
CA TYR A 767 -1.45 -27.07 36.66
C TYR A 767 -0.13 -26.30 36.77
N ARG A 768 -0.22 -25.00 36.47
CA ARG A 768 0.86 -24.05 36.69
C ARG A 768 0.25 -22.82 37.36
N ASP A 769 0.82 -22.46 38.51
CA ASP A 769 0.46 -21.25 39.23
C ASP A 769 1.45 -20.14 38.86
N LEU A 770 0.93 -19.10 38.24
CA LEU A 770 1.68 -17.94 37.76
C LEU A 770 1.53 -16.73 38.70
N ASP A 771 0.70 -16.82 39.74
CA ASP A 771 0.37 -15.71 40.64
C ASP A 771 1.16 -15.80 41.95
N VAL A 772 2.49 -15.92 41.82
CA VAL A 772 3.41 -16.09 42.95
C VAL A 772 4.63 -15.19 42.82
N GLU A 773 5.12 -14.67 43.94
CA GLU A 773 6.32 -13.85 44.01
C GLU A 773 7.44 -14.49 44.83
N GLY A 774 8.67 -14.05 44.58
CA GLY A 774 9.82 -14.49 45.35
C GLY A 774 9.75 -14.00 46.80
N GLY A 775 9.82 -14.91 47.76
CA GLY A 775 9.71 -14.63 49.19
C GLY A 775 8.38 -15.07 49.81
N ASP A 776 7.38 -15.37 48.97
CA ASP A 776 6.07 -15.84 49.43
C ASP A 776 6.19 -17.16 50.20
N ILE A 777 5.37 -17.28 51.25
CA ILE A 777 5.12 -18.57 51.90
C ILE A 777 3.95 -19.23 51.16
N TYR A 778 4.25 -20.30 50.45
CA TYR A 778 3.33 -20.94 49.54
C TYR A 778 2.75 -22.24 50.09
N ASN A 779 1.46 -22.42 49.87
CA ASN A 779 0.75 -23.67 50.11
C ASN A 779 0.17 -24.18 48.78
N PRO A 780 0.18 -25.50 48.54
CA PRO A 780 -0.32 -26.03 47.28
C PRO A 780 -1.77 -25.61 46.97
N ALA A 781 -2.00 -25.11 45.75
CA ALA A 781 -3.31 -24.64 45.31
C ALA A 781 -4.34 -25.78 45.22
N ASP A 782 -5.56 -25.54 45.73
CA ASP A 782 -6.66 -26.52 45.72
C ASP A 782 -7.04 -26.97 44.29
N ILE A 783 -7.01 -26.03 43.34
CA ILE A 783 -7.29 -26.32 41.92
C ILE A 783 -6.31 -27.32 41.31
N ALA A 784 -5.04 -27.29 41.73
CA ALA A 784 -4.05 -28.25 41.28
C ALA A 784 -4.44 -29.66 41.73
N THR A 785 -4.83 -29.80 43.00
CA THR A 785 -5.29 -31.07 43.58
C THR A 785 -6.53 -31.58 42.84
N GLN A 786 -7.52 -30.72 42.58
CA GLN A 786 -8.72 -31.11 41.83
C GLN A 786 -8.41 -31.63 40.43
N LYS A 787 -7.47 -31.01 39.71
CA LYS A 787 -7.03 -31.47 38.37
C LYS A 787 -6.20 -32.76 38.42
N ALA A 788 -5.52 -33.03 39.54
CA ALA A 788 -4.69 -34.23 39.73
C ALA A 788 -5.51 -35.49 40.06
N LEU A 789 -6.67 -35.35 40.72
CA LEU A 789 -7.49 -36.47 41.19
C LEU A 789 -7.99 -37.37 40.06
N LYS A 790 -8.03 -38.69 40.32
CA LYS A 790 -8.68 -39.68 39.46
C LYS A 790 -10.06 -40.06 39.97
N ASP A 791 -10.88 -40.65 39.12
CA ASP A 791 -12.25 -41.02 39.48
C ASP A 791 -12.33 -42.06 40.60
N THR A 792 -11.48 -43.10 40.56
CA THR A 792 -11.48 -44.21 41.54
C THR A 792 -10.07 -44.77 41.76
N CYS A 793 -9.27 -44.10 42.59
CA CYS A 793 -7.97 -44.60 43.08
C CYS A 793 -7.90 -44.31 44.57
N ASN A 794 -8.08 -45.32 45.40
CA ASN A 794 -8.20 -45.15 46.85
C ASN A 794 -7.29 -46.11 47.60
N LEU A 795 -7.09 -45.82 48.88
CA LEU A 795 -6.62 -46.79 49.86
C LEU A 795 -7.77 -47.72 50.26
N ASP A 796 -7.46 -48.88 50.84
CA ASP A 796 -8.39 -50.00 50.99
C ASP A 796 -9.68 -49.63 51.74
N GLU A 797 -9.60 -48.81 52.79
CA GLU A 797 -10.77 -48.37 53.57
C GLU A 797 -11.82 -47.64 52.73
N GLN A 798 -11.38 -46.92 51.69
CA GLN A 798 -12.24 -46.13 50.79
C GLN A 798 -12.33 -46.75 49.38
N TYR A 799 -12.06 -48.06 49.26
CA TYR A 799 -12.02 -48.76 47.98
C TYR A 799 -13.25 -48.52 47.10
N GLY A 800 -13.02 -48.12 45.85
CA GLY A 800 -14.07 -47.93 44.85
C GLY A 800 -14.92 -46.66 45.01
N GLN A 801 -14.60 -45.78 45.96
CA GLN A 801 -15.30 -44.50 46.13
C GLN A 801 -14.88 -43.46 45.07
N ASN A 802 -15.78 -42.52 44.79
CA ASN A 802 -15.60 -41.41 43.84
C ASN A 802 -16.21 -40.11 44.45
N PRO A 803 -15.48 -38.97 44.48
CA PRO A 803 -14.11 -38.78 43.98
C PRO A 803 -13.07 -39.56 44.79
N SER A 804 -11.94 -39.88 44.15
CA SER A 804 -10.79 -40.51 44.82
C SER A 804 -10.34 -39.70 46.04
N THR A 805 -9.94 -40.41 47.10
CA THR A 805 -9.24 -39.87 48.27
C THR A 805 -7.79 -40.35 48.36
N GLY A 806 -7.32 -41.10 47.37
CA GLY A 806 -6.00 -41.76 47.36
C GLY A 806 -4.84 -40.87 46.93
N PHE A 807 -5.05 -39.59 46.64
CA PHE A 807 -3.95 -38.69 46.25
C PHE A 807 -2.95 -38.52 47.40
N SER A 808 -1.65 -38.55 47.08
CA SER A 808 -0.56 -38.48 48.08
C SER A 808 -0.47 -37.12 48.78
N GLY A 809 -1.04 -36.08 48.18
CA GLY A 809 -0.64 -34.70 48.45
C GLY A 809 0.56 -34.30 47.59
N TRP A 810 1.05 -33.07 47.80
CA TRP A 810 2.12 -32.46 47.01
C TRP A 810 3.46 -32.49 47.74
N PHE A 811 4.54 -32.74 47.00
CA PHE A 811 5.90 -32.92 47.51
C PHE A 811 6.91 -32.10 46.71
N LEU A 812 8.01 -31.71 47.35
CA LEU A 812 9.11 -30.95 46.74
C LEU A 812 10.04 -31.82 45.88
N ASP A 813 9.96 -33.14 46.06
CA ASP A 813 10.77 -34.14 45.39
C ASP A 813 9.87 -35.20 44.71
N PRO A 814 10.29 -35.74 43.55
CA PRO A 814 9.51 -36.71 42.81
C PRO A 814 9.43 -38.10 43.49
N GLU A 815 10.29 -38.37 44.48
CA GLU A 815 10.24 -39.58 45.33
C GLU A 815 9.16 -39.53 46.43
N LEU A 816 8.49 -38.38 46.59
CA LEU A 816 7.42 -38.14 47.56
C LEU A 816 7.87 -38.24 49.02
N THR A 817 9.04 -37.71 49.35
CA THR A 817 9.62 -37.79 50.71
C THR A 817 9.56 -36.49 51.50
N GLN A 818 9.40 -35.34 50.84
CA GLN A 818 9.36 -34.00 51.44
C GLN A 818 8.02 -33.31 51.13
N PRO A 819 7.02 -33.41 52.03
CA PRO A 819 5.73 -32.75 51.85
C PRO A 819 5.87 -31.24 51.64
N ALA A 820 5.15 -30.70 50.65
CA ALA A 820 5.14 -29.28 50.34
C ALA A 820 4.10 -28.56 51.20
N ALA A 821 4.54 -27.95 52.31
CA ALA A 821 3.72 -27.10 53.16
C ALA A 821 4.53 -25.90 53.65
N ASN A 822 3.97 -24.69 53.55
CA ASN A 822 4.64 -23.43 53.90
C ASN A 822 6.02 -23.27 53.23
N VAL A 823 6.09 -23.54 51.93
CA VAL A 823 7.34 -23.51 51.17
C VAL A 823 7.68 -22.07 50.81
N THR A 824 8.90 -21.62 51.06
CA THR A 824 9.34 -20.29 50.61
C THR A 824 9.66 -20.33 49.12
N ILE A 825 8.95 -19.51 48.34
CA ILE A 825 9.22 -19.37 46.91
C ILE A 825 10.53 -18.61 46.69
N VAL A 826 11.43 -19.19 45.90
CA VAL A 826 12.69 -18.54 45.54
C VAL A 826 12.45 -17.65 44.32
N LYS A 827 12.89 -16.40 44.42
CA LYS A 827 12.81 -15.44 43.33
C LYS A 827 13.51 -15.96 42.07
N ASP A 828 12.91 -15.71 40.91
CA ASP A 828 13.40 -16.08 39.58
C ASP A 828 13.60 -17.60 39.36
N GLN A 829 12.92 -18.43 40.16
CA GLN A 829 12.95 -19.89 40.04
C GLN A 829 11.54 -20.47 39.84
N THR A 830 11.49 -21.62 39.17
CA THR A 830 10.28 -22.43 39.09
C THR A 830 10.32 -23.49 40.18
N LEU A 831 9.35 -23.44 41.10
CA LEU A 831 9.14 -24.51 42.07
C LEU A 831 8.35 -25.64 41.40
N LYS A 832 8.84 -26.88 41.47
CA LYS A 832 8.12 -28.05 40.95
C LYS A 832 7.58 -28.85 42.10
N LEU A 833 6.29 -29.17 42.05
CA LEU A 833 5.59 -29.97 43.02
C LEU A 833 5.10 -31.26 42.38
N TYR A 834 5.28 -32.38 43.09
CA TYR A 834 4.97 -33.71 42.62
C TYR A 834 3.92 -34.37 43.50
N GLY A 835 2.96 -35.04 42.90
CA GLY A 835 1.96 -35.82 43.61
C GLY A 835 1.58 -37.06 42.80
N ARG A 836 1.12 -38.11 43.48
CA ARG A 836 0.65 -39.33 42.84
C ARG A 836 -0.64 -39.85 43.46
N ASN A 837 -1.51 -40.36 42.61
CA ASN A 837 -2.68 -41.12 42.99
C ASN A 837 -2.24 -42.52 43.43
N ARG A 838 -2.80 -43.00 44.53
CA ARG A 838 -2.60 -44.35 45.05
C ARG A 838 -3.89 -45.13 44.84
N CYS A 839 -3.78 -46.32 44.27
CA CYS A 839 -4.92 -47.18 43.95
C CYS A 839 -4.72 -48.53 44.65
N THR A 840 -5.84 -49.17 45.00
CA THR A 840 -5.81 -50.47 45.67
C THR A 840 -6.08 -51.59 44.68
N VAL A 841 -5.24 -52.62 44.71
CA VAL A 841 -5.49 -53.91 44.04
C VAL A 841 -5.95 -54.91 45.09
N ARG A 842 -7.25 -55.22 45.09
CA ARG A 842 -7.81 -56.30 45.90
C ARG A 842 -7.61 -57.64 45.21
N VAL A 843 -7.50 -58.69 45.99
CA VAL A 843 -7.56 -60.08 45.53
C VAL A 843 -8.68 -60.80 46.24
N GLU A 844 -9.54 -61.44 45.47
CA GLU A 844 -10.67 -62.23 45.95
C GLU A 844 -10.66 -63.61 45.26
N TYR A 845 -11.53 -64.51 45.70
CA TYR A 845 -11.76 -65.77 45.00
C TYR A 845 -12.79 -65.58 43.89
N ALA A 846 -12.52 -66.14 42.70
CA ALA A 846 -13.50 -66.16 41.62
C ALA A 846 -14.79 -66.89 42.03
N GLU A 847 -15.92 -66.59 41.37
CA GLU A 847 -17.18 -67.27 41.65
C GLU A 847 -17.04 -68.78 41.35
N GLY A 848 -17.47 -69.62 42.30
CA GLY A 848 -17.30 -71.07 42.22
C GLY A 848 -15.87 -71.58 42.44
N SER A 849 -14.90 -70.72 42.78
CA SER A 849 -13.55 -71.14 43.17
C SER A 849 -13.56 -71.85 44.52
N LEU A 850 -12.64 -72.81 44.69
CA LEU A 850 -12.37 -73.43 45.98
C LEU A 850 -11.72 -72.42 46.96
N LYS A 851 -12.03 -72.58 48.25
CA LYS A 851 -11.53 -71.76 49.37
C LYS A 851 -11.13 -72.69 50.53
N PRO A 852 -10.18 -72.29 51.41
CA PRO A 852 -9.84 -73.06 52.60
C PRO A 852 -11.03 -73.17 53.56
N GLU A 853 -11.23 -74.35 54.13
CA GLU A 853 -12.19 -74.62 55.20
C GLU A 853 -11.55 -74.34 56.57
N ASP A 854 -12.32 -73.82 57.52
CA ASP A 854 -11.82 -73.37 58.82
C ASP A 854 -11.01 -74.44 59.58
N ALA A 855 -11.42 -75.71 59.50
CA ALA A 855 -10.77 -76.85 60.15
C ALA A 855 -9.93 -77.73 59.19
N GLY A 856 -9.71 -77.28 57.95
CA GLY A 856 -8.99 -78.05 56.93
C GLY A 856 -7.48 -78.18 57.20
N ILE A 857 -6.92 -79.36 56.93
CA ILE A 857 -5.47 -79.61 56.97
C ILE A 857 -4.94 -79.57 55.54
N TYR A 858 -4.07 -78.60 55.26
CA TYR A 858 -3.49 -78.39 53.93
C TYR A 858 -1.96 -78.58 53.97
N ARG A 859 -1.41 -79.27 52.96
CA ARG A 859 0.03 -79.58 52.88
C ARG A 859 0.56 -79.36 51.47
N THR A 860 1.86 -79.08 51.36
CA THR A 860 2.53 -78.84 50.05
C THR A 860 2.72 -80.12 49.23
N ALA A 861 2.52 -81.28 49.86
CA ALA A 861 2.49 -82.62 49.25
C ALA A 861 1.54 -83.52 50.09
N PRO A 862 1.06 -84.68 49.57
CA PRO A 862 0.03 -85.50 50.22
C PRO A 862 0.56 -86.33 51.41
N LEU A 863 1.18 -85.68 52.38
CA LEU A 863 1.77 -86.28 53.59
C LEU A 863 1.69 -85.30 54.78
N MET A 864 1.42 -85.83 55.98
CA MET A 864 1.16 -85.02 57.17
C MET A 864 2.36 -84.20 57.67
N ASP A 865 3.58 -84.70 57.45
CA ASP A 865 4.85 -84.13 57.90
C ASP A 865 5.36 -82.98 57.03
N LYS A 866 4.69 -82.72 55.89
CA LYS A 866 5.06 -81.66 54.96
C LYS A 866 4.72 -80.27 55.52
N PRO A 867 5.34 -79.21 54.99
CA PRO A 867 5.00 -77.84 55.35
C PRO A 867 3.49 -77.58 55.21
N ASP A 868 2.94 -76.78 56.13
CA ASP A 868 1.58 -76.29 56.02
C ASP A 868 1.43 -75.46 54.74
N ALA A 869 0.45 -75.82 53.92
CA ALA A 869 0.14 -75.13 52.68
C ALA A 869 -1.11 -74.26 52.77
N ARG A 870 -1.75 -74.20 53.95
CA ARG A 870 -2.91 -73.34 54.18
C ARG A 870 -2.63 -71.87 53.81
N PRO A 871 -1.48 -71.26 54.17
CA PRO A 871 -1.17 -69.88 53.77
C PRO A 871 -1.07 -69.66 52.25
N SER A 872 -0.72 -70.70 51.48
CA SER A 872 -0.68 -70.64 50.01
C SER A 872 -2.07 -70.77 49.37
N PHE A 873 -3.04 -71.31 50.11
CA PHE A 873 -4.43 -71.48 49.67
C PHE A 873 -5.33 -70.32 50.10
N GLU A 874 -5.00 -69.66 51.22
CA GLU A 874 -5.57 -68.40 51.67
C GLU A 874 -5.20 -67.24 50.72
N LEU A 875 -5.92 -66.13 50.82
CA LEU A 875 -5.59 -64.93 50.05
C LEU A 875 -4.23 -64.38 50.52
N PRO A 876 -3.37 -63.93 49.58
CA PRO A 876 -2.08 -63.35 49.93
C PRO A 876 -2.21 -62.21 50.94
N ASP A 877 -1.35 -62.21 51.95
CA ASP A 877 -1.15 -61.08 52.86
C ASP A 877 0.08 -60.29 52.40
N PHE A 878 -0.16 -59.12 51.83
CA PHE A 878 0.89 -58.29 51.25
C PHE A 878 1.72 -57.55 52.32
N SER A 879 1.19 -57.41 53.55
CA SER A 879 1.86 -56.74 54.68
C SER A 879 3.09 -57.50 55.20
N LEU A 880 3.20 -58.79 54.87
CA LEU A 880 4.30 -59.66 55.32
C LEU A 880 5.61 -59.43 54.57
N SER A 881 5.61 -58.57 53.54
CA SER A 881 6.78 -58.25 52.73
C SER A 881 7.20 -56.79 52.90
N THR A 882 8.49 -56.48 52.75
CA THR A 882 8.93 -55.08 52.72
C THR A 882 8.35 -54.39 51.49
N GLU A 883 7.45 -53.44 51.71
CA GLU A 883 6.84 -52.61 50.68
C GLU A 883 7.90 -51.82 49.91
N LYS A 884 7.85 -51.92 48.57
CA LYS A 884 8.80 -51.27 47.66
C LYS A 884 8.06 -50.88 46.40
N HIS A 885 8.20 -49.62 46.02
CA HIS A 885 7.61 -49.07 44.80
C HIS A 885 8.69 -48.52 43.89
N ARG A 886 8.58 -48.85 42.60
CA ARG A 886 9.42 -48.25 41.56
C ARG A 886 8.60 -47.91 40.35
N LEU A 887 8.65 -46.64 39.96
CA LEU A 887 7.98 -46.13 38.79
C LEU A 887 8.81 -44.98 38.21
N ASP A 888 8.83 -44.84 36.89
CA ASP A 888 9.58 -43.78 36.18
C ASP A 888 11.08 -43.71 36.54
N GLY A 889 11.69 -44.85 36.92
CA GLY A 889 13.09 -44.92 37.36
C GLY A 889 13.34 -44.47 38.80
N LEU A 890 12.31 -44.04 39.52
CA LEU A 890 12.36 -43.56 40.90
C LEU A 890 12.06 -44.67 41.90
N ALA A 891 12.55 -44.52 43.13
CA ALA A 891 12.13 -45.32 44.28
C ALA A 891 11.17 -44.47 45.12
N LEU A 892 9.88 -44.80 45.09
CA LEU A 892 8.83 -44.00 45.75
C LEU A 892 8.67 -44.40 47.22
N ALA A 893 8.18 -43.47 48.04
CA ALA A 893 7.85 -43.72 49.44
C ALA A 893 6.84 -44.88 49.60
N ALA A 894 6.96 -45.63 50.69
CA ALA A 894 6.01 -46.69 51.06
C ALA A 894 4.61 -46.08 51.32
N ILE A 895 3.55 -46.74 50.86
CA ILE A 895 2.16 -46.29 51.05
C ILE A 895 1.65 -46.71 52.43
N GLY A 896 2.03 -47.90 52.90
CA GLY A 896 1.69 -48.41 54.23
C GLY A 896 0.28 -48.95 54.37
N ASP A 897 -0.37 -49.32 53.25
CA ASP A 897 -1.75 -49.80 53.17
C ASP A 897 -1.84 -51.21 52.53
N ASP A 898 -0.76 -51.99 52.63
CA ASP A 898 -0.75 -53.41 52.25
C ASP A 898 -1.39 -54.26 53.37
N GLY A 899 -2.18 -55.26 53.01
CA GLY A 899 -2.82 -56.15 53.98
C GLY A 899 -3.28 -57.48 53.42
N GLN A 900 -4.07 -58.22 54.20
CA GLN A 900 -4.64 -59.47 53.74
C GLN A 900 -5.64 -59.22 52.61
N GLY A 901 -5.36 -59.77 51.44
CA GLY A 901 -6.24 -59.67 50.28
C GLY A 901 -6.19 -58.33 49.54
N HIS A 902 -5.26 -57.43 49.84
CA HIS A 902 -5.12 -56.17 49.09
C HIS A 902 -3.69 -55.63 49.10
N LYS A 903 -3.32 -54.97 48.00
CA LYS A 903 -2.05 -54.29 47.82
C LYS A 903 -2.26 -52.86 47.39
N ALA A 904 -1.64 -51.91 48.05
CA ALA A 904 -1.61 -50.52 47.62
C ALA A 904 -0.52 -50.31 46.56
N LEU A 905 -0.82 -49.54 45.52
CA LEU A 905 0.10 -49.25 44.41
C LEU A 905 -0.04 -47.79 43.98
N TYR A 906 1.01 -47.22 43.40
CA TYR A 906 0.91 -45.93 42.74
C TYR A 906 0.27 -46.06 41.36
N TRP A 907 -0.44 -45.02 40.90
CA TRP A 907 -1.03 -44.99 39.56
C TRP A 907 0.06 -45.18 38.49
N GLY A 908 -0.15 -46.14 37.58
CA GLY A 908 0.83 -46.56 36.56
C GLY A 908 1.76 -47.70 36.99
N GLU A 909 1.85 -48.00 38.30
CA GLU A 909 2.65 -49.12 38.80
C GLU A 909 2.01 -50.46 38.42
N SER A 910 2.83 -51.45 38.09
CA SER A 910 2.35 -52.79 37.73
C SER A 910 2.75 -53.81 38.76
N VAL A 911 1.78 -54.65 39.16
CA VAL A 911 2.00 -55.81 40.01
C VAL A 911 1.80 -57.09 39.20
N THR A 912 2.73 -58.02 39.36
CA THR A 912 2.60 -59.39 38.84
C THR A 912 2.16 -60.28 39.99
N PRO A 913 0.87 -60.65 40.07
CA PRO A 913 0.40 -61.50 41.15
C PRO A 913 1.03 -62.89 41.01
N VAL A 914 1.77 -63.33 42.02
CA VAL A 914 2.44 -64.62 42.00
C VAL A 914 1.37 -65.71 42.00
N LYS A 915 1.43 -66.62 41.03
CA LYS A 915 0.58 -67.82 41.02
C LYS A 915 1.02 -68.73 42.16
N PRO A 916 0.14 -69.05 43.14
CA PRO A 916 0.51 -69.93 44.25
C PRO A 916 0.88 -71.35 43.77
N GLY A 917 1.57 -72.10 44.61
CA GLY A 917 1.78 -73.54 44.39
C GLY A 917 0.48 -74.33 44.58
N GLU A 918 0.44 -75.55 44.06
CA GLU A 918 -0.66 -76.47 44.36
C GLU A 918 -0.70 -76.86 45.84
N VAL A 919 -1.88 -77.19 46.34
CA VAL A 919 -2.09 -77.58 47.73
C VAL A 919 -2.82 -78.91 47.82
N PHE A 920 -2.50 -79.69 48.85
CA PHE A 920 -3.14 -80.98 49.11
C PHE A 920 -3.98 -80.87 50.39
N ALA A 921 -5.29 -81.02 50.26
CA ALA A 921 -6.24 -81.00 51.37
C ALA A 921 -6.47 -82.42 51.91
N LYS A 922 -6.40 -82.62 53.22
CA LYS A 922 -6.73 -83.90 53.84
C LYS A 922 -8.25 -84.06 53.96
N LEU A 923 -8.77 -85.17 53.46
CA LEU A 923 -10.19 -85.54 53.56
C LEU A 923 -10.48 -86.30 54.86
N ALA A 924 -11.76 -86.39 55.22
CA ALA A 924 -12.23 -87.09 56.42
C ALA A 924 -11.90 -88.60 56.42
N ASP A 925 -11.60 -89.19 55.27
CA ASP A 925 -11.22 -90.61 55.09
C ASP A 925 -9.69 -90.83 55.08
N ASP A 926 -8.91 -89.85 55.56
CA ASP A 926 -7.45 -89.82 55.57
C ASP A 926 -6.77 -89.80 54.18
N THR A 927 -7.53 -89.64 53.09
CA THR A 927 -6.95 -89.43 51.75
C THR A 927 -6.65 -87.95 51.47
N TRP A 928 -5.83 -87.68 50.45
CA TRP A 928 -5.43 -86.32 50.08
C TRP A 928 -6.03 -85.92 48.74
N ARG A 929 -6.57 -84.71 48.67
CA ARG A 929 -7.13 -84.11 47.44
C ARG A 929 -6.25 -82.97 46.97
N ARG A 930 -5.93 -82.96 45.67
CA ARG A 930 -5.08 -81.94 45.05
C ARG A 930 -5.91 -80.77 44.53
N TYR A 931 -5.62 -79.57 45.00
CA TYR A 931 -6.16 -78.31 44.51
C TYR A 931 -5.09 -77.52 43.77
N VAL A 932 -5.45 -77.03 42.59
CA VAL A 932 -4.54 -76.29 41.71
C VAL A 932 -5.07 -74.87 41.48
N PRO A 933 -4.21 -73.84 41.56
CA PRO A 933 -4.59 -72.52 41.10
C PRO A 933 -4.55 -72.53 39.57
N GLU A 934 -5.63 -72.13 38.91
CA GLU A 934 -5.71 -72.11 37.45
C GLU A 934 -5.06 -70.83 36.89
N CYS A 935 -5.60 -69.68 37.29
CA CYS A 935 -5.23 -68.36 36.79
C CYS A 935 -5.81 -67.24 37.65
N TRP A 936 -5.28 -66.03 37.48
CA TRP A 936 -5.90 -64.79 37.94
C TRP A 936 -6.86 -64.25 36.88
N LEU A 937 -7.97 -63.66 37.31
CA LEU A 937 -9.05 -63.13 36.49
C LEU A 937 -9.37 -61.68 36.87
N THR A 938 -9.93 -60.90 35.94
CA THR A 938 -10.31 -59.47 36.14
C THR A 938 -11.76 -59.28 36.58
N SER A 939 -12.55 -60.35 36.66
CA SER A 939 -13.92 -60.33 37.18
C SER A 939 -14.25 -61.68 37.81
N ALA A 940 -15.16 -61.68 38.79
CA ALA A 940 -15.53 -62.88 39.53
C ALA A 940 -16.00 -64.04 38.63
N ASN A 941 -16.70 -63.71 37.53
CA ASN A 941 -17.29 -64.67 36.57
C ASN A 941 -16.53 -64.71 35.24
N GLY A 942 -15.39 -64.04 35.19
CA GLY A 942 -14.62 -63.85 33.97
C GLY A 942 -13.93 -65.12 33.51
N THR A 943 -13.60 -65.16 32.23
CA THR A 943 -12.72 -66.17 31.62
C THR A 943 -11.37 -65.58 31.21
N GLU A 944 -11.22 -64.25 31.29
CA GLU A 944 -10.03 -63.52 30.90
C GLU A 944 -8.91 -63.72 31.93
N LYS A 945 -7.82 -64.34 31.50
CA LYS A 945 -6.66 -64.63 32.34
C LYS A 945 -5.69 -63.47 32.30
N VAL A 946 -5.21 -63.05 33.47
CA VAL A 946 -4.20 -62.00 33.58
C VAL A 946 -2.93 -62.49 34.26
N THR A 947 -1.80 -62.00 33.78
CA THR A 947 -0.46 -62.27 34.36
C THR A 947 0.12 -61.06 35.08
N SER A 948 -0.44 -59.87 34.88
CA SER A 948 -0.06 -58.63 35.55
C SER A 948 -1.23 -57.66 35.54
N VAL A 949 -1.27 -56.76 36.51
CA VAL A 949 -2.20 -55.63 36.55
C VAL A 949 -1.42 -54.35 36.73
N THR A 950 -1.74 -53.35 35.91
CA THR A 950 -1.29 -51.97 36.11
C THR A 950 -2.36 -51.22 36.88
N ALA A 951 -1.99 -50.62 38.01
CA ALA A 951 -2.86 -49.79 38.81
C ALA A 951 -3.26 -48.55 38.01
N LYS A 952 -4.44 -48.59 37.37
CA LYS A 952 -5.02 -47.43 36.67
C LYS A 952 -6.27 -46.85 37.32
N ARG A 953 -6.77 -47.59 38.30
CA ARG A 953 -7.94 -47.40 39.15
C ARG A 953 -7.90 -48.48 40.22
N ASP A 954 -8.81 -48.42 41.18
CA ASP A 954 -9.09 -49.54 42.08
C ASP A 954 -9.53 -50.78 41.26
N VAL A 955 -8.91 -51.92 41.54
CA VAL A 955 -9.12 -53.16 40.79
C VAL A 955 -9.23 -54.35 41.74
N THR A 956 -10.23 -55.20 41.52
CA THR A 956 -10.29 -56.52 42.16
C THR A 956 -9.82 -57.58 41.17
N LEU A 957 -8.82 -58.34 41.57
CA LEU A 957 -8.35 -59.55 40.92
C LEU A 957 -8.98 -60.77 41.56
N TYR A 958 -9.29 -61.79 40.77
CA TYR A 958 -9.93 -63.00 41.25
C TYR A 958 -9.05 -64.22 40.99
N ILE A 959 -8.64 -64.95 42.04
CA ILE A 959 -7.95 -66.24 41.89
C ILE A 959 -8.96 -67.36 41.71
N LYS A 960 -8.73 -68.22 40.71
CA LYS A 960 -9.53 -69.41 40.50
C LYS A 960 -8.76 -70.66 40.91
N TRP A 961 -9.29 -71.37 41.90
CA TRP A 961 -8.82 -72.68 42.34
C TRP A 961 -9.80 -73.77 41.93
N SER A 962 -9.28 -74.88 41.43
CA SER A 962 -10.08 -76.05 41.08
C SER A 962 -9.48 -77.33 41.64
N GLU A 963 -10.33 -78.34 41.76
CA GLU A 963 -9.89 -79.70 42.04
C GLU A 963 -9.17 -80.24 40.80
N ALA A 964 -7.94 -80.72 40.97
CA ALA A 964 -7.22 -81.35 39.89
C ALA A 964 -8.00 -82.61 39.46
N LYS A 965 -8.50 -82.62 38.21
CA LYS A 965 -9.13 -83.82 37.64
C LYS A 965 -8.09 -84.93 37.65
N ALA A 966 -8.41 -86.03 38.32
CA ALA A 966 -7.50 -87.12 38.62
C ALA A 966 -6.72 -87.60 37.39
N GLU A 967 -5.43 -87.30 37.32
CA GLU A 967 -4.47 -88.24 36.76
C GLU A 967 -4.18 -89.23 37.88
N GLY A 968 -4.76 -90.43 37.76
CA GLY A 968 -4.81 -91.42 38.82
C GLY A 968 -3.45 -91.67 39.47
N VAL A 969 -3.33 -91.26 40.73
CA VAL A 969 -2.30 -91.77 41.64
C VAL A 969 -2.96 -92.87 42.46
N ALA A 970 -2.64 -94.11 42.07
CA ALA A 970 -3.00 -95.30 42.81
C ALA A 970 -2.34 -95.25 44.19
N SER A 971 -3.15 -95.55 45.20
CA SER A 971 -2.70 -95.84 46.56
C SER A 971 -1.59 -96.89 46.58
N SER A 972 -0.53 -96.64 47.35
CA SER A 972 0.27 -97.72 47.95
C SER A 972 0.37 -97.47 49.45
N LYS A 973 -0.27 -98.35 50.22
CA LYS A 973 -0.02 -98.50 51.66
C LYS A 973 1.45 -98.87 51.88
N GLY A 974 2.09 -98.20 52.83
CA GLY A 974 3.46 -98.42 53.31
C GLY A 974 3.90 -97.24 54.16
#